data_AF-A0A8B6BVA9-F1
#
_entry.id   AF-A0A8B6BVA9-F1
#
_cell.length_a   1.000
_cell.length_b   1.000
_cell.length_c   1.000
_cell.angle_alpha   90.00
_cell.angle_beta   90.00
_cell.angle_gamma   90.00
#
_symmetry.space_group_name_H-M   'P 1'
#
loop_
_entity.id
_entity.type
_entity.pdbx_description
1 polymer ?
#
loop_
_entity_poly.entity_id
_entity_poly.type
_entity_poly.pdbx_seq_one_letter_code
_entity_poly.pdbx_strand_id
1 'polypeptide(L)'
;MTDHITQNLSTELYRYMCQSIVGTEDNVKQIRLMNAIRDDLSIHKNEISITSGSYGEGLDMRGSDLDVMYVVQNIKVYDVKPRLNPISAYLLMDTDNVKPGFTQLRLDSRCTSYHNCVQLGDKYYLSSSLWKEDILTKNMDYTIHGPCVSDKDGLYDFAECLHCKSWISSAVQWITRSTNSWPSNNVKQSIIKHGVLFVPIGTKGSTKEDLEWRISFSISEKMLVHTFTHTQLCCYALIKILLKDVIATDSVCKELLCSYFLKTIIFWISEELPLSSWTPDKLIPCFMQCFDRLIYCVVYSVCAHYFIPENNMFENKIEGRARKILLEKLYTLHSYGWRCVLFSDQVSTFCASMQYFSIERNPLYINDVEKTTSSTLLQLANNSFRGVFKILHSSSFTRQIQKTVSCENLSMKYLYTYYMSMMSAVRAQSIQLNNAYSKNKYQYQQYKFCLSTLLKNIYHDAVSGWLMLASFFYKTKQYTRAVRIIMDCISKCTSEKLYPYIKMSDIHHRLFKLKSLQKKSIVHLWKYVLVDDIRFEVNSLLIPDELLLEVDYNPLRIPSSVYSCFLFFLCHYNLNDARQCRDSLQVLQLVTEYNYLNADMDAKAAAYNLLGVALQTVGETETARQAYLLSAKLHIDPTDNPAVKRLFLLD
;
A
#
# COMPACT_ATOMS: atom_id res chain seq x y z
N MET A 1 34.46 8.64 3.08
CA MET A 1 33.33 9.58 3.31
C MET A 1 32.14 9.25 2.41
N THR A 2 32.36 8.93 1.13
CA THR A 2 31.34 8.50 0.14
C THR A 2 30.59 7.21 0.50
N ASP A 3 31.26 6.20 1.07
CA ASP A 3 30.60 4.93 1.44
C ASP A 3 29.59 5.09 2.58
N HIS A 4 29.94 5.86 3.61
CA HIS A 4 29.05 6.11 4.75
C HIS A 4 27.81 6.91 4.34
N ILE A 5 27.93 7.85 3.40
CA ILE A 5 26.79 8.60 2.86
C ILE A 5 25.86 7.65 2.09
N THR A 6 26.44 6.76 1.28
CA THR A 6 25.68 5.78 0.48
C THR A 6 24.98 4.74 1.36
N GLN A 7 25.62 4.31 2.46
CA GLN A 7 25.01 3.41 3.45
C GLN A 7 23.83 4.04 4.17
N ASN A 8 23.98 5.30 4.62
CA ASN A 8 22.91 5.99 5.31
C ASN A 8 21.71 6.22 4.37
N LEU A 9 21.99 6.64 3.13
CA LEU A 9 20.97 6.82 2.10
C LEU A 9 20.27 5.51 1.71
N SER A 10 21.00 4.39 1.63
CA SER A 10 20.42 3.07 1.40
C SER A 10 19.44 2.69 2.52
N THR A 11 19.83 2.97 3.76
CA THR A 11 18.99 2.72 4.93
C THR A 11 17.73 3.58 4.89
N GLU A 12 17.83 4.85 4.53
CA GLU A 12 16.66 5.72 4.38
C GLU A 12 15.75 5.28 3.23
N LEU A 13 16.33 4.90 2.08
CA LEU A 13 15.56 4.37 0.96
C LEU A 13 14.84 3.08 1.37
N TYR A 14 15.50 2.18 2.08
CA TYR A 14 14.87 0.99 2.64
C TYR A 14 13.69 1.33 3.55
N ARG A 15 13.85 2.30 4.47
CA ARG A 15 12.75 2.75 5.34
C ARG A 15 11.59 3.34 4.54
N TYR A 16 11.88 4.12 3.50
CA TYR A 16 10.88 4.65 2.59
C TYR A 16 10.12 3.51 1.87
N MET A 17 10.85 2.51 1.36
CA MET A 17 10.25 1.32 0.74
C MET A 17 9.31 0.62 1.73
N CYS A 18 9.72 0.43 2.99
CA CYS A 18 8.86 -0.16 4.03
C CYS A 18 7.60 0.66 4.33
N GLN A 19 7.69 1.98 4.34
CA GLN A 19 6.58 2.85 4.77
C GLN A 19 5.57 3.12 3.65
N SER A 20 6.07 3.28 2.43
CA SER A 20 5.32 3.87 1.31
C SER A 20 5.06 2.92 0.15
N ILE A 21 5.83 1.83 -0.01
CA ILE A 21 5.80 1.00 -1.23
C ILE A 21 5.57 -0.49 -0.91
N VAL A 22 6.51 -1.15 -0.23
CA VAL A 22 6.55 -2.61 -0.04
C VAL A 22 5.83 -3.04 1.24
N GLY A 23 5.80 -2.20 2.27
CA GLY A 23 5.38 -2.60 3.62
C GLY A 23 6.54 -3.19 4.45
N THR A 24 6.35 -3.33 5.76
CA THR A 24 7.35 -3.96 6.64
C THR A 24 7.41 -5.47 6.39
N GLU A 25 8.43 -6.13 6.94
CA GLU A 25 8.55 -7.60 6.88
C GLU A 25 7.31 -8.31 7.44
N ASP A 26 6.72 -7.80 8.52
CA ASP A 26 5.50 -8.35 9.10
C ASP A 26 4.28 -8.16 8.19
N ASN A 27 4.19 -7.02 7.49
CA ASN A 27 3.13 -6.82 6.48
C ASN A 27 3.27 -7.88 5.38
N VAL A 28 4.46 -8.08 4.83
CA VAL A 28 4.71 -9.10 3.80
C VAL A 28 4.36 -10.51 4.29
N LYS A 29 4.74 -10.87 5.52
CA LYS A 29 4.39 -12.16 6.13
C LYS A 29 2.88 -12.35 6.26
N GLN A 30 2.15 -11.32 6.68
CA GLN A 30 0.68 -11.37 6.77
C GLN A 30 0.03 -11.58 5.40
N ILE A 31 0.51 -10.91 4.35
CA ILE A 31 0.02 -11.09 2.98
C ILE A 31 0.21 -12.54 2.53
N ARG A 32 1.42 -13.08 2.72
CA ARG A 32 1.75 -14.45 2.34
C ARG A 32 0.90 -15.47 3.09
N LEU A 33 0.65 -15.24 4.38
CA LEU A 33 -0.23 -16.09 5.20
C LEU A 33 -1.68 -16.05 4.70
N MET A 34 -2.23 -14.85 4.41
CA MET A 34 -3.58 -14.72 3.86
C MET A 34 -3.71 -15.43 2.51
N ASN A 35 -2.69 -15.32 1.65
CA ASN A 35 -2.65 -16.04 0.39
C ASN A 35 -2.62 -17.55 0.59
N ALA A 36 -1.81 -18.05 1.53
CA ALA A 36 -1.75 -19.48 1.83
C ALA A 36 -3.10 -20.01 2.33
N ILE A 37 -3.76 -19.29 3.24
CA ILE A 37 -5.10 -19.64 3.73
C ILE A 37 -6.11 -19.65 2.57
N ARG A 38 -6.06 -18.65 1.68
CA ARG A 38 -6.93 -18.60 0.51
C ARG A 38 -6.70 -19.78 -0.43
N ASP A 39 -5.44 -20.07 -0.74
CA ASP A 39 -5.05 -21.18 -1.62
C ASP A 39 -5.56 -22.51 -1.01
N ASP A 40 -5.38 -22.72 0.30
CA ASP A 40 -5.87 -23.91 1.02
C ASP A 40 -7.40 -24.04 1.05
N LEU A 41 -8.13 -22.93 1.17
CA LEU A 41 -9.61 -22.92 1.16
C LEU A 41 -10.20 -23.11 -0.24
N SER A 42 -9.41 -22.88 -1.29
CA SER A 42 -9.85 -22.91 -2.69
C SER A 42 -9.70 -24.28 -3.36
N ILE A 43 -9.53 -25.34 -2.57
CA ILE A 43 -9.44 -26.72 -3.06
C ILE A 43 -10.84 -27.21 -3.44
N HIS A 44 -11.10 -27.32 -4.74
CA HIS A 44 -12.29 -27.97 -5.29
C HIS A 44 -11.94 -29.40 -5.74
N LYS A 45 -12.96 -30.25 -5.95
CA LYS A 45 -12.74 -31.67 -6.28
C LYS A 45 -11.87 -31.90 -7.53
N ASN A 46 -11.87 -30.97 -8.49
CA ASN A 46 -11.19 -31.14 -9.78
C ASN A 46 -10.04 -30.16 -10.03
N GLU A 47 -9.92 -29.09 -9.23
CA GLU A 47 -8.99 -27.98 -9.47
C GLU A 47 -8.48 -27.41 -8.15
N ILE A 48 -7.20 -26.99 -8.14
CA ILE A 48 -6.59 -26.24 -7.04
C ILE A 48 -6.27 -24.85 -7.54
N SER A 49 -6.84 -23.82 -6.91
CA SER A 49 -6.49 -22.43 -7.19
C SER A 49 -5.28 -22.02 -6.37
N ILE A 50 -4.31 -21.37 -7.03
CA ILE A 50 -3.08 -20.91 -6.40
C ILE A 50 -2.82 -19.47 -6.80
N THR A 51 -2.77 -18.60 -5.82
CA THR A 51 -2.35 -17.20 -6.01
C THR A 51 -0.89 -17.18 -6.44
N SER A 52 -0.59 -16.60 -7.59
CA SER A 52 0.77 -16.45 -8.09
C SER A 52 1.15 -14.97 -8.27
N GLY A 53 2.24 -14.71 -9.00
CA GLY A 53 2.70 -13.36 -9.31
C GLY A 53 3.04 -12.49 -8.10
N SER A 54 3.02 -11.16 -8.33
CA SER A 54 3.49 -10.18 -7.34
C SER A 54 2.72 -10.28 -6.03
N TYR A 55 1.39 -10.36 -6.13
CA TYR A 55 0.51 -10.45 -4.97
C TYR A 55 0.73 -11.75 -4.19
N GLY A 56 0.85 -12.89 -4.90
CA GLY A 56 1.18 -14.20 -4.31
C GLY A 56 2.55 -14.26 -3.62
N GLU A 57 3.50 -13.46 -4.10
CA GLU A 57 4.85 -13.31 -3.56
C GLU A 57 4.92 -12.41 -2.30
N GLY A 58 3.83 -11.70 -1.99
CA GLY A 58 3.74 -10.78 -0.86
C GLY A 58 4.01 -9.32 -1.21
N LEU A 59 4.08 -8.97 -2.51
CA LEU A 59 4.21 -7.59 -2.99
C LEU A 59 2.86 -7.05 -3.45
N ASP A 60 2.49 -5.89 -2.93
CA ASP A 60 1.25 -5.18 -3.30
C ASP A 60 1.58 -3.76 -3.69
N MET A 61 2.05 -3.62 -4.94
CA MET A 61 2.52 -2.35 -5.47
C MET A 61 1.51 -1.81 -6.47
N ARG A 62 1.51 -0.50 -6.66
CA ARG A 62 0.65 0.16 -7.65
C ARG A 62 0.80 -0.49 -9.04
N GLY A 63 -0.33 -0.77 -9.68
CA GLY A 63 -0.37 -1.40 -11.00
C GLY A 63 0.02 -2.88 -10.99
N SER A 64 -0.16 -3.58 -9.86
CA SER A 64 -0.11 -5.03 -9.80
C SER A 64 -1.50 -5.61 -10.09
N ASP A 65 -1.53 -6.55 -11.00
CA ASP A 65 -2.58 -7.50 -11.32
C ASP A 65 -2.68 -8.61 -10.24
N LEU A 66 -3.80 -9.33 -10.25
CA LEU A 66 -3.97 -10.57 -9.50
C LEU A 66 -3.82 -11.77 -10.43
N ASP A 67 -2.68 -12.45 -10.32
CA ASP A 67 -2.42 -13.71 -11.01
C ASP A 67 -2.96 -14.91 -10.21
N VAL A 68 -3.79 -15.74 -10.85
CA VAL A 68 -4.32 -16.97 -10.27
C VAL A 68 -4.06 -18.14 -11.21
N MET A 69 -3.49 -19.21 -10.67
CA MET A 69 -3.25 -20.45 -11.40
C MET A 69 -4.25 -21.52 -10.96
N TYR A 70 -5.01 -22.08 -11.91
CA TYR A 70 -5.91 -23.20 -11.67
C TYR A 70 -5.23 -24.50 -12.09
N VAL A 71 -4.82 -25.31 -11.12
CA VAL A 71 -4.13 -26.58 -11.36
C VAL A 71 -5.13 -27.72 -11.47
N VAL A 72 -5.28 -28.23 -12.69
CA VAL A 72 -6.18 -29.33 -13.06
C VAL A 72 -5.69 -30.64 -12.41
N GLN A 73 -6.56 -31.30 -11.62
CA GLN A 73 -6.18 -32.48 -10.84
C GLN A 73 -6.42 -33.82 -11.55
N ASN A 74 -7.34 -33.87 -12.52
CA ASN A 74 -7.74 -35.10 -13.21
C ASN A 74 -6.82 -35.49 -14.38
N ILE A 75 -5.94 -34.60 -14.82
CA ILE A 75 -4.94 -34.87 -15.88
C ILE A 75 -3.56 -34.91 -15.25
N LYS A 76 -2.83 -36.00 -15.49
CA LYS A 76 -1.47 -36.18 -14.96
C LYS A 76 -0.45 -36.08 -16.07
N VAL A 77 0.60 -35.29 -15.85
CA VAL A 77 1.74 -35.16 -16.76
C VAL A 77 2.97 -35.85 -16.15
N TYR A 78 3.71 -36.58 -16.97
CA TYR A 78 4.96 -37.25 -16.58
C TYR A 78 6.09 -36.89 -17.55
N ASP A 79 7.29 -36.63 -17.01
CA ASP A 79 8.52 -36.48 -17.80
C ASP A 79 9.01 -37.84 -18.33
N VAL A 80 9.11 -38.82 -17.42
CA VAL A 80 9.50 -40.19 -17.75
C VAL A 80 8.30 -41.11 -17.57
N LYS A 81 8.17 -42.08 -18.48
CA LYS A 81 7.09 -43.09 -18.42
C LYS A 81 7.04 -43.73 -17.03
N PRO A 82 5.89 -43.70 -16.33
CA PRO A 82 5.78 -44.25 -14.99
C PRO A 82 6.03 -45.76 -15.00
N ARG A 83 6.75 -46.26 -13.98
CA ARG A 83 7.06 -47.70 -13.84
C ARG A 83 5.82 -48.56 -13.62
N LEU A 84 4.86 -48.03 -12.86
CA LEU A 84 3.54 -48.64 -12.67
C LEU A 84 2.56 -47.97 -13.62
N ASN A 85 1.88 -48.78 -14.44
CA ASN A 85 0.88 -48.26 -15.38
C ASN A 85 -0.29 -47.63 -14.58
N PRO A 86 -0.53 -46.32 -14.71
CA PRO A 86 -1.68 -45.68 -14.07
C PRO A 86 -2.99 -46.26 -14.63
N ILE A 87 -3.99 -46.34 -13.76
CA ILE A 87 -5.35 -46.79 -14.11
C ILE A 87 -6.02 -45.80 -15.09
N SER A 88 -5.72 -44.50 -14.95
CA SER A 88 -6.22 -43.43 -15.81
C SER A 88 -5.25 -43.11 -16.96
N ALA A 89 -5.79 -42.50 -18.03
CA ALA A 89 -4.99 -41.85 -19.06
C ALA A 89 -4.05 -40.79 -18.46
N TYR A 90 -2.90 -40.57 -19.10
CA TYR A 90 -1.90 -39.58 -18.70
C TYR A 90 -1.22 -38.98 -19.94
N LEU A 91 -0.53 -37.85 -19.73
CA LEU A 91 0.28 -37.17 -20.73
C LEU A 91 1.77 -37.39 -20.44
N LEU A 92 2.55 -37.52 -21.50
CA LEU A 92 4.00 -37.61 -21.47
C LEU A 92 4.61 -36.37 -22.10
N MET A 93 5.64 -35.83 -21.46
CA MET A 93 6.46 -34.80 -22.06
C MET A 93 7.18 -35.36 -23.28
N ASP A 94 7.16 -34.58 -24.36
CA ASP A 94 7.95 -34.79 -25.57
C ASP A 94 8.74 -33.50 -25.81
N THR A 95 10.05 -33.59 -25.62
CA THR A 95 10.97 -32.44 -25.73
C THR A 95 11.78 -32.47 -27.02
N ASP A 96 11.41 -33.33 -27.98
CA ASP A 96 12.12 -33.47 -29.24
C ASP A 96 11.82 -32.28 -30.16
N ASN A 97 12.88 -31.58 -30.61
CA ASN A 97 12.79 -30.44 -31.52
C ASN A 97 11.88 -29.30 -31.02
N VAL A 98 11.86 -29.04 -29.71
CA VAL A 98 11.22 -27.87 -29.11
C VAL A 98 12.26 -27.02 -28.37
N LYS A 99 11.99 -25.72 -28.25
CA LYS A 99 12.85 -24.80 -27.52
C LYS A 99 12.96 -25.22 -26.04
N PRO A 100 14.16 -25.15 -25.41
CA PRO A 100 14.31 -25.38 -23.97
C PRO A 100 13.30 -24.55 -23.16
N GLY A 101 12.68 -25.16 -22.16
CA GLY A 101 11.58 -24.56 -21.39
C GLY A 101 10.18 -24.77 -21.99
N PHE A 102 10.08 -25.43 -23.14
CA PHE A 102 8.82 -25.87 -23.76
C PHE A 102 8.80 -27.39 -23.96
N THR A 103 7.61 -27.94 -24.14
CA THR A 103 7.38 -29.36 -24.44
C THR A 103 6.09 -29.53 -25.23
N GLN A 104 5.96 -30.61 -25.99
CA GLN A 104 4.65 -31.10 -26.44
C GLN A 104 4.14 -32.12 -25.44
N LEU A 105 2.83 -32.17 -25.20
CA LEU A 105 2.22 -33.12 -24.26
C LEU A 105 1.55 -34.26 -25.04
N ARG A 106 2.22 -35.40 -25.10
CA ARG A 106 1.78 -36.58 -25.84
C ARG A 106 0.84 -37.44 -25.01
N LEU A 107 -0.28 -37.86 -25.58
CA LEU A 107 -1.20 -38.79 -24.96
C LEU A 107 -0.58 -40.19 -24.85
N ASP A 108 -0.84 -40.86 -23.72
CA ASP A 108 -0.46 -42.26 -23.52
C ASP A 108 -1.02 -43.16 -24.63
N SER A 109 -0.20 -44.10 -25.11
CA SER A 109 -0.49 -44.91 -26.30
C SER A 109 -1.71 -45.83 -26.17
N ARG A 110 -2.25 -45.99 -24.96
CA ARG A 110 -3.49 -46.74 -24.69
C ARG A 110 -4.76 -45.93 -25.02
N CYS A 111 -4.63 -44.60 -25.15
CA CYS A 111 -5.75 -43.72 -25.45
C CYS A 111 -5.62 -43.22 -26.89
N THR A 112 -6.68 -43.45 -27.68
CA THR A 112 -6.74 -43.06 -29.10
C THR A 112 -7.44 -41.73 -29.31
N SER A 113 -8.07 -41.16 -28.27
CA SER A 113 -8.67 -39.83 -28.33
C SER A 113 -8.81 -39.22 -26.93
N TYR A 114 -8.67 -37.90 -26.86
CA TYR A 114 -8.98 -37.06 -25.71
C TYR A 114 -9.40 -35.68 -26.22
N HIS A 115 -10.22 -34.95 -25.47
CA HIS A 115 -10.65 -33.61 -25.85
C HIS A 115 -9.44 -32.68 -26.03
N ASN A 116 -9.47 -31.81 -27.04
CA ASN A 116 -8.36 -30.91 -27.42
C ASN A 116 -7.05 -31.60 -27.89
N CYS A 117 -7.06 -32.91 -28.19
CA CYS A 117 -5.90 -33.58 -28.78
C CYS A 117 -5.93 -33.56 -30.32
N VAL A 118 -4.75 -33.39 -30.92
CA VAL A 118 -4.52 -33.42 -32.38
C VAL A 118 -3.62 -34.60 -32.72
N GLN A 119 -3.93 -35.31 -33.81
CA GLN A 119 -3.13 -36.43 -34.30
C GLN A 119 -1.97 -35.93 -35.18
N LEU A 120 -0.75 -36.39 -34.88
CA LEU A 120 0.45 -36.20 -35.71
C LEU A 120 1.11 -37.55 -35.96
N GLY A 121 0.93 -38.09 -37.17
CA GLY A 121 1.30 -39.46 -37.49
C GLY A 121 0.54 -40.46 -36.62
N ASP A 122 1.27 -41.36 -35.94
CA ASP A 122 0.68 -42.37 -35.05
C ASP A 122 0.53 -41.91 -33.59
N LYS A 123 0.80 -40.63 -33.32
CA LYS A 123 0.80 -40.06 -31.96
C LYS A 123 -0.28 -38.98 -31.83
N TYR A 124 -0.82 -38.82 -30.62
CA TYR A 124 -1.77 -37.77 -30.29
C TYR A 124 -1.13 -36.80 -29.29
N TYR A 125 -1.32 -35.50 -29.52
CA TYR A 125 -0.75 -34.44 -28.71
C TYR A 125 -1.85 -33.47 -28.24
N LEU A 126 -1.79 -33.06 -26.98
CA LEU A 126 -2.71 -32.07 -26.44
C LEU A 126 -2.37 -30.68 -27.00
N SER A 127 -3.30 -30.07 -27.72
CA SER A 127 -3.14 -28.74 -28.30
C SER A 127 -3.32 -27.67 -27.23
N SER A 128 -2.34 -26.75 -27.14
CA SER A 128 -2.42 -25.60 -26.24
C SER A 128 -3.35 -24.50 -26.78
N SER A 129 -3.49 -24.37 -28.11
CA SER A 129 -4.43 -23.43 -28.72
C SER A 129 -5.89 -23.85 -28.50
N LEU A 130 -6.25 -25.10 -28.81
CA LEU A 130 -7.59 -25.64 -28.54
C LEU A 130 -7.92 -25.56 -27.04
N TRP A 131 -6.94 -25.84 -26.18
CA TRP A 131 -7.11 -25.68 -24.73
C TRP A 131 -7.48 -24.25 -24.33
N LYS A 132 -6.80 -23.23 -24.89
CA LYS A 132 -7.13 -21.82 -24.60
C LYS A 132 -8.49 -21.41 -25.13
N GLU A 133 -8.88 -21.86 -26.31
CA GLU A 133 -10.21 -21.58 -26.88
C GLU A 133 -11.32 -22.14 -25.97
N ASP A 134 -11.12 -23.35 -25.45
CA ASP A 134 -12.01 -23.97 -24.47
C ASP A 134 -12.13 -23.19 -23.16
N ILE A 135 -11.03 -22.60 -22.67
CA ILE A 135 -11.06 -21.73 -21.48
C ILE A 135 -11.86 -20.46 -21.77
N LEU A 136 -11.62 -19.86 -22.94
CA LEU A 136 -12.24 -18.60 -23.34
C LEU A 136 -13.75 -18.75 -23.52
N THR A 137 -14.22 -19.85 -24.14
CA THR A 137 -15.66 -20.11 -24.33
C THR A 137 -16.43 -20.24 -23.01
N LYS A 138 -15.76 -20.68 -21.93
CA LYS A 138 -16.34 -20.72 -20.58
C LYS A 138 -16.40 -19.34 -19.91
N ASN A 139 -15.69 -18.34 -20.44
CA ASN A 139 -15.48 -17.03 -19.83
C ASN A 139 -15.63 -15.89 -20.86
N MET A 140 -16.84 -15.71 -21.40
CA MET A 140 -17.14 -14.81 -22.55
C MET A 140 -16.77 -13.33 -22.36
N ASP A 141 -16.53 -12.87 -21.12
CA ASP A 141 -16.10 -11.50 -20.82
C ASP A 141 -14.58 -11.31 -20.73
N TYR A 142 -13.80 -12.36 -21.01
CA TYR A 142 -12.35 -12.36 -20.90
C TYR A 142 -11.67 -12.31 -22.28
N THR A 143 -10.37 -12.01 -22.30
CA THR A 143 -9.54 -12.02 -23.50
C THR A 143 -8.29 -12.87 -23.27
N ILE A 144 -7.70 -13.41 -24.33
CA ILE A 144 -6.47 -14.20 -24.19
C ILE A 144 -5.28 -13.25 -24.06
N HIS A 145 -4.50 -13.39 -22.98
CA HIS A 145 -3.26 -12.68 -22.75
C HIS A 145 -2.13 -13.67 -22.45
N GLY A 146 -1.34 -13.99 -23.48
CA GLY A 146 -0.30 -15.03 -23.36
C GLY A 146 -0.89 -16.40 -23.00
N PRO A 147 -0.47 -17.04 -21.88
CA PRO A 147 -1.05 -18.29 -21.40
C PRO A 147 -2.34 -18.09 -20.59
N CYS A 148 -2.73 -16.86 -20.29
CA CYS A 148 -3.83 -16.53 -19.39
C CYS A 148 -5.09 -16.14 -20.17
N VAL A 149 -6.24 -16.25 -19.51
CA VAL A 149 -7.41 -15.43 -19.81
C VAL A 149 -7.47 -14.27 -18.82
N SER A 150 -7.60 -13.07 -19.35
CA SER A 150 -7.57 -11.81 -18.60
C SER A 150 -8.89 -11.08 -18.71
N ASP A 151 -9.32 -10.45 -17.63
CA ASP A 151 -10.48 -9.58 -17.66
C ASP A 151 -10.22 -8.34 -18.53
N LYS A 152 -11.28 -7.60 -18.88
CA LYS A 152 -11.18 -6.43 -19.77
C LYS A 152 -10.28 -5.32 -19.22
N ASP A 153 -10.17 -5.24 -17.89
CA ASP A 153 -9.37 -4.23 -17.20
C ASP A 153 -7.91 -4.68 -16.95
N GLY A 154 -7.57 -5.95 -17.24
CA GLY A 154 -6.24 -6.53 -16.98
C GLY A 154 -5.88 -6.58 -15.50
N LEU A 155 -6.89 -6.66 -14.64
CA LEU A 155 -6.75 -6.74 -13.18
C LEU A 155 -6.67 -8.19 -12.71
N TYR A 156 -7.19 -9.15 -13.48
CA TYR A 156 -7.24 -10.55 -13.14
C TYR A 156 -6.72 -11.40 -14.29
N ASP A 157 -5.63 -12.13 -14.05
CA ASP A 157 -5.03 -13.06 -14.99
C ASP A 157 -5.21 -14.49 -14.47
N PHE A 158 -5.94 -15.30 -15.23
CA PHE A 158 -6.22 -16.71 -14.90
C PHE A 158 -5.47 -17.65 -15.83
N ALA A 159 -4.60 -18.48 -15.27
CA ALA A 159 -3.85 -19.50 -16.00
C ALA A 159 -4.30 -20.91 -15.59
N GLU A 160 -4.94 -21.65 -16.49
CA GLU A 160 -5.20 -23.08 -16.26
C GLU A 160 -3.94 -23.89 -16.56
N CYS A 161 -3.58 -24.77 -15.62
CA CYS A 161 -2.27 -25.40 -15.55
C CYS A 161 -2.39 -26.91 -15.41
N LEU A 162 -1.50 -27.63 -16.08
CA LEU A 162 -1.29 -29.06 -15.87
C LEU A 162 -0.09 -29.29 -14.94
N HIS A 163 -0.09 -30.38 -14.19
CA HIS A 163 0.91 -30.65 -13.15
C HIS A 163 1.72 -31.93 -13.42
N CYS A 164 3.04 -31.81 -13.43
CA CYS A 164 3.94 -32.93 -13.20
C CYS A 164 4.45 -32.88 -11.76
N LYS A 165 4.08 -33.89 -10.96
CA LYS A 165 4.46 -33.99 -9.54
C LYS A 165 5.92 -34.39 -9.30
N SER A 166 6.70 -34.55 -10.36
CA SER A 166 8.10 -34.92 -10.31
C SER A 166 8.94 -33.79 -10.90
N TRP A 167 10.17 -33.66 -10.41
CA TRP A 167 11.13 -32.78 -11.05
C TRP A 167 11.53 -33.33 -12.42
N ILE A 168 11.63 -32.44 -13.40
CA ILE A 168 11.87 -32.80 -14.80
C ILE A 168 13.36 -32.88 -15.10
N SER A 169 13.71 -33.78 -16.03
CA SER A 169 15.08 -34.01 -16.50
C SER A 169 15.72 -32.75 -17.11
N SER A 170 14.95 -31.94 -17.84
CA SER A 170 15.43 -30.69 -18.45
C SER A 170 15.81 -29.59 -17.46
N ALA A 171 15.47 -29.74 -16.17
CA ALA A 171 15.84 -28.81 -15.10
C ALA A 171 16.81 -29.43 -14.08
N VAL A 172 17.47 -30.56 -14.42
CA VAL A 172 18.34 -31.29 -13.48
C VAL A 172 19.55 -30.45 -13.02
N GLN A 173 20.06 -29.57 -13.89
CA GLN A 173 21.22 -28.73 -13.57
C GLN A 173 20.97 -27.78 -12.39
N TRP A 174 19.72 -27.34 -12.20
CA TRP A 174 19.37 -26.52 -11.06
C TRP A 174 19.57 -27.24 -9.72
N ILE A 175 19.41 -28.57 -9.70
CA ILE A 175 19.64 -29.40 -8.52
C ILE A 175 21.14 -29.57 -8.27
N THR A 176 21.92 -29.81 -9.32
CA THR A 176 23.33 -30.22 -9.21
C THR A 176 24.30 -29.05 -9.09
N ARG A 177 23.89 -27.82 -9.46
CA ARG A 177 24.77 -26.66 -9.39
C ARG A 177 25.06 -26.21 -7.96
N SER A 178 26.30 -25.77 -7.73
CA SER A 178 26.76 -25.26 -6.45
C SER A 178 26.13 -23.91 -6.13
N THR A 179 25.75 -23.69 -4.87
CA THR A 179 25.13 -22.44 -4.39
C THR A 179 25.84 -21.96 -3.12
N ASN A 180 26.15 -20.67 -3.01
CA ASN A 180 26.95 -20.14 -1.90
C ASN A 180 26.21 -20.12 -0.56
N SER A 181 24.91 -19.81 -0.55
CA SER A 181 24.11 -19.74 0.70
C SER A 181 22.59 -19.76 0.51
N TRP A 182 22.12 -19.40 -0.69
CA TRP A 182 20.70 -19.37 -1.04
C TRP A 182 20.48 -20.06 -2.41
N PRO A 183 19.39 -20.81 -2.59
CA PRO A 183 18.41 -21.22 -1.57
C PRO A 183 18.94 -22.36 -0.69
N SER A 184 18.37 -22.50 0.52
CA SER A 184 18.74 -23.59 1.43
C SER A 184 18.32 -24.96 0.90
N ASN A 185 19.00 -26.03 1.34
CA ASN A 185 18.68 -27.39 0.91
C ASN A 185 17.23 -27.80 1.20
N ASN A 186 16.65 -27.36 2.31
CA ASN A 186 15.25 -27.62 2.65
C ASN A 186 14.29 -26.99 1.63
N VAL A 187 14.60 -25.78 1.17
CA VAL A 187 13.81 -25.09 0.13
C VAL A 187 13.96 -25.81 -1.20
N LYS A 188 15.20 -26.19 -1.58
CA LYS A 188 15.44 -27.00 -2.80
C LYS A 188 14.65 -28.30 -2.79
N GLN A 189 14.67 -29.06 -1.69
CA GLN A 189 13.90 -30.30 -1.55
C GLN A 189 12.39 -30.07 -1.64
N SER A 190 11.89 -28.98 -1.05
CA SER A 190 10.48 -28.64 -1.10
C SER A 190 10.04 -28.30 -2.54
N ILE A 191 10.87 -27.57 -3.29
CA ILE A 191 10.67 -27.26 -4.70
C ILE A 191 10.69 -28.54 -5.55
N ILE A 192 11.68 -29.40 -5.37
CA ILE A 192 11.82 -30.69 -6.08
C ILE A 192 10.58 -31.58 -5.83
N LYS A 193 10.12 -31.65 -4.59
CA LYS A 193 8.93 -32.44 -4.19
C LYS A 193 7.64 -31.92 -4.83
N HIS A 194 7.55 -30.61 -5.09
CA HIS A 194 6.38 -30.02 -5.72
C HIS A 194 6.30 -30.34 -7.21
N GLY A 195 7.45 -30.40 -7.90
CA GLY A 195 7.52 -30.62 -9.34
C GLY A 195 7.32 -29.33 -10.15
N VAL A 196 6.70 -29.44 -11.34
CA VAL A 196 6.55 -28.32 -12.28
C VAL A 196 5.15 -28.25 -12.88
N LEU A 197 4.76 -27.06 -13.34
CA LEU A 197 3.49 -26.84 -14.03
C LEU A 197 3.70 -26.66 -15.53
N PHE A 198 2.63 -26.76 -16.31
CA PHE A 198 2.59 -26.46 -17.74
C PHE A 198 1.46 -25.49 -18.03
N VAL A 199 1.75 -24.45 -18.81
CA VAL A 199 0.77 -23.45 -19.22
C VAL A 199 0.62 -23.43 -20.76
N PRO A 200 -0.59 -23.15 -21.29
CA PRO A 200 -0.92 -23.37 -22.70
C PRO A 200 -0.41 -22.22 -23.59
N ILE A 201 0.90 -22.17 -23.83
CA ILE A 201 1.52 -21.22 -24.75
C ILE A 201 2.74 -21.85 -25.43
N GLY A 202 2.81 -21.68 -26.76
CA GLY A 202 3.93 -22.10 -27.57
C GLY A 202 4.97 -21.02 -27.83
N THR A 203 6.05 -21.42 -28.48
CA THR A 203 7.11 -20.52 -28.94
C THR A 203 6.65 -19.80 -30.20
N LYS A 204 6.58 -18.47 -30.14
CA LYS A 204 6.16 -17.64 -31.28
C LYS A 204 6.99 -17.94 -32.53
N GLY A 205 6.33 -18.28 -33.62
CA GLY A 205 6.98 -18.61 -34.90
C GLY A 205 7.46 -20.06 -35.03
N SER A 206 7.20 -20.91 -34.03
CA SER A 206 7.40 -22.36 -34.15
C SER A 206 6.38 -22.96 -35.11
N THR A 207 6.79 -23.95 -35.90
CA THR A 207 5.86 -24.74 -36.74
C THR A 207 4.88 -25.57 -35.90
N LYS A 208 5.14 -25.72 -34.60
CA LYS A 208 4.35 -26.47 -33.63
C LYS A 208 3.78 -25.58 -32.52
N GLU A 209 3.72 -24.27 -32.73
CA GLU A 209 3.30 -23.28 -31.71
C GLU A 209 1.99 -23.67 -30.99
N ASP A 210 1.00 -24.16 -31.75
CA ASP A 210 -0.32 -24.58 -31.27
C ASP A 210 -0.34 -25.88 -30.43
N LEU A 211 0.76 -26.63 -30.43
CA LEU A 211 0.91 -27.90 -29.72
C LEU A 211 1.97 -27.83 -28.61
N GLU A 212 2.65 -26.70 -28.48
CA GLU A 212 3.67 -26.47 -27.48
C GLU A 212 3.05 -25.94 -26.19
N TRP A 213 3.59 -26.41 -25.07
CA TRP A 213 3.28 -26.00 -23.72
C TRP A 213 4.55 -25.47 -23.06
N ARG A 214 4.43 -24.35 -22.34
CA ARG A 214 5.56 -23.78 -21.61
C ARG A 214 5.63 -24.39 -20.21
N ILE A 215 6.81 -24.83 -19.82
CA ILE A 215 7.10 -25.27 -18.46
C ILE A 215 7.08 -24.04 -17.55
N SER A 216 6.26 -24.08 -16.51
CA SER A 216 6.10 -23.01 -15.54
C SER A 216 6.63 -23.43 -14.17
N PHE A 217 7.47 -22.57 -13.61
CA PHE A 217 8.04 -22.71 -12.27
C PHE A 217 7.39 -21.74 -11.27
N SER A 218 6.23 -21.14 -11.58
CA SER A 218 5.65 -20.06 -10.76
C SER A 218 5.46 -20.41 -9.28
N ILE A 219 5.14 -21.67 -8.94
CA ILE A 219 5.07 -22.11 -7.54
C ILE A 219 6.46 -22.18 -6.91
N SER A 220 7.43 -22.77 -7.62
CA SER A 220 8.84 -22.82 -7.20
C SER A 220 9.42 -21.41 -7.03
N GLU A 221 9.11 -20.48 -7.94
CA GLU A 221 9.48 -19.07 -7.84
C GLU A 221 8.86 -18.41 -6.61
N LYS A 222 7.56 -18.62 -6.35
CA LYS A 222 6.88 -18.13 -5.15
C LYS A 222 7.58 -18.63 -3.89
N MET A 223 7.92 -19.92 -3.84
CA MET A 223 8.68 -20.51 -2.72
C MET A 223 10.06 -19.87 -2.55
N LEU A 224 10.77 -19.59 -3.64
CA LEU A 224 12.05 -18.87 -3.59
C LEU A 224 11.89 -17.44 -3.08
N VAL A 225 10.95 -16.66 -3.63
CA VAL A 225 10.70 -15.28 -3.19
C VAL A 225 10.24 -15.22 -1.72
N HIS A 226 9.54 -16.24 -1.25
CA HIS A 226 9.14 -16.36 0.17
C HIS A 226 10.34 -16.49 1.12
N THR A 227 11.50 -16.91 0.61
CA THR A 227 12.74 -17.05 1.37
C THR A 227 13.69 -15.85 1.23
N PHE A 228 13.33 -14.85 0.43
CA PHE A 228 14.07 -13.59 0.37
C PHE A 228 14.09 -12.90 1.74
N THR A 229 15.24 -12.32 2.08
CA THR A 229 15.31 -11.25 3.08
C THR A 229 14.44 -10.07 2.64
N HIS A 230 14.01 -9.25 3.59
CA HIS A 230 13.21 -8.06 3.24
C HIS A 230 13.98 -7.09 2.33
N THR A 231 15.30 -6.98 2.50
CA THR A 231 16.17 -6.19 1.60
C THR A 231 16.13 -6.71 0.16
N GLN A 232 16.23 -8.03 -0.06
CA GLN A 232 16.09 -8.63 -1.40
C GLN A 232 14.73 -8.30 -2.02
N LEU A 233 13.68 -8.38 -1.22
CA LEU A 233 12.33 -8.07 -1.67
C LEU A 233 12.15 -6.58 -2.02
N CYS A 234 12.72 -5.68 -1.22
CA CYS A 234 12.77 -4.24 -1.52
C CYS A 234 13.59 -3.94 -2.78
N CYS A 235 14.70 -4.63 -3.00
CA CYS A 235 15.49 -4.52 -4.22
C CYS A 235 14.67 -4.96 -5.46
N TYR A 236 13.95 -6.08 -5.32
CA TYR A 236 13.03 -6.58 -6.35
C TYR A 236 11.89 -5.62 -6.66
N ALA A 237 11.33 -4.98 -5.64
CA ALA A 237 10.35 -3.91 -5.83
C ALA A 237 10.95 -2.70 -6.58
N LEU A 238 12.14 -2.23 -6.18
CA LEU A 238 12.80 -1.09 -6.82
C LEU A 238 13.07 -1.32 -8.32
N ILE A 239 13.62 -2.48 -8.69
CA ILE A 239 13.90 -2.76 -10.10
C ILE A 239 12.60 -2.93 -10.91
N LYS A 240 11.52 -3.44 -10.30
CA LYS A 240 10.19 -3.48 -10.94
C LYS A 240 9.61 -2.09 -11.16
N ILE A 241 9.78 -1.18 -10.19
CA ILE A 241 9.37 0.21 -10.34
C ILE A 241 10.16 0.89 -11.46
N LEU A 242 11.48 0.70 -11.52
CA LEU A 242 12.30 1.21 -12.62
C LEU A 242 11.78 0.72 -13.97
N LEU A 243 11.44 -0.58 -14.08
CA LEU A 243 10.88 -1.12 -15.31
C LEU A 243 9.53 -0.48 -15.66
N LYS A 244 8.56 -0.55 -14.75
CA LYS A 244 7.17 -0.15 -15.04
C LYS A 244 7.04 1.36 -15.26
N ASP A 245 7.68 2.16 -14.43
CA ASP A 245 7.41 3.61 -14.36
C ASP A 245 8.42 4.44 -15.15
N VAL A 246 9.57 3.86 -15.53
CA VAL A 246 10.65 4.60 -16.18
C VAL A 246 11.03 3.99 -17.52
N ILE A 247 11.33 2.70 -17.57
CA ILE A 247 11.74 2.04 -18.83
C ILE A 247 10.53 1.86 -19.76
N ALA A 248 9.42 1.34 -19.26
CA ALA A 248 8.21 1.04 -20.02
C ALA A 248 7.38 2.28 -20.41
N THR A 249 7.83 3.49 -20.04
CA THR A 249 7.29 4.76 -20.60
C THR A 249 7.64 4.92 -22.07
N ASP A 250 8.72 4.29 -22.51
CA ASP A 250 9.07 4.16 -23.91
C ASP A 250 8.31 2.97 -24.52
N SER A 251 7.45 3.25 -25.50
CA SER A 251 6.60 2.24 -26.14
C SER A 251 7.37 1.07 -26.77
N VAL A 252 8.59 1.29 -27.26
CA VAL A 252 9.43 0.21 -27.81
C VAL A 252 9.98 -0.63 -26.66
N CYS A 253 10.52 0.01 -25.62
CA CYS A 253 11.11 -0.70 -24.49
C CYS A 253 10.07 -1.50 -23.68
N LYS A 254 8.82 -1.02 -23.62
CA LYS A 254 7.70 -1.68 -22.95
C LYS A 254 7.47 -3.12 -23.42
N GLU A 255 7.65 -3.38 -24.72
CA GLU A 255 7.45 -4.71 -25.31
C GLU A 255 8.69 -5.62 -25.20
N LEU A 256 9.86 -5.06 -24.83
CA LEU A 256 11.13 -5.79 -24.80
C LEU A 256 11.45 -6.41 -23.44
N LEU A 257 11.09 -5.75 -22.35
CA LEU A 257 11.37 -6.20 -20.99
C LEU A 257 10.09 -6.44 -20.20
N CYS A 258 10.08 -7.49 -19.38
CA CYS A 258 9.01 -7.75 -18.43
C CYS A 258 9.55 -8.04 -17.02
N SER A 259 8.66 -8.03 -16.04
CA SER A 259 8.99 -8.26 -14.62
C SER A 259 9.62 -9.63 -14.37
N TYR A 260 9.33 -10.62 -15.22
CA TYR A 260 9.88 -11.98 -15.13
C TYR A 260 11.41 -12.02 -15.31
N PHE A 261 11.93 -11.23 -16.26
CA PHE A 261 13.37 -11.14 -16.49
C PHE A 261 14.09 -10.56 -15.28
N LEU A 262 13.49 -9.54 -14.65
CA LEU A 262 14.05 -8.91 -13.44
C LEU A 262 14.02 -9.85 -12.24
N LYS A 263 12.95 -10.65 -12.09
CA LYS A 263 12.86 -11.68 -11.05
C LYS A 263 13.99 -12.69 -11.22
N THR A 264 14.23 -13.15 -12.45
CA THR A 264 15.31 -14.09 -12.78
C THR A 264 16.69 -13.51 -12.49
N ILE A 265 16.93 -12.24 -12.84
CA ILE A 265 18.18 -11.54 -12.49
C ILE A 265 18.40 -11.54 -10.97
N ILE A 266 17.38 -11.23 -10.19
CA ILE A 266 17.51 -11.22 -8.72
C ILE A 266 17.74 -12.61 -8.16
N PHE A 267 17.15 -13.66 -8.72
CA PHE A 267 17.48 -15.03 -8.31
C PHE A 267 18.95 -15.36 -8.53
N TRP A 268 19.51 -15.02 -9.69
CA TRP A 268 20.93 -15.21 -9.97
C TRP A 268 21.82 -14.42 -9.00
N ILE A 269 21.55 -13.12 -8.81
CA ILE A 269 22.32 -12.28 -7.89
C ILE A 269 22.18 -12.75 -6.43
N SER A 270 21.00 -13.24 -6.04
CA SER A 270 20.77 -13.79 -4.70
C SER A 270 21.50 -15.10 -4.44
N GLU A 271 21.74 -15.90 -5.48
CA GLU A 271 22.51 -17.15 -5.40
C GLU A 271 24.03 -16.88 -5.35
N GLU A 272 24.48 -15.85 -6.06
CA GLU A 272 25.89 -15.46 -6.15
C GLU A 272 26.37 -14.70 -4.90
N LEU A 273 25.58 -13.75 -4.39
CA LEU A 273 25.95 -12.92 -3.24
C LEU A 273 25.71 -13.62 -1.90
N PRO A 274 26.57 -13.41 -0.89
CA PRO A 274 26.30 -13.88 0.46
C PRO A 274 25.14 -13.10 1.09
N LEU A 275 24.39 -13.75 1.98
CA LEU A 275 23.25 -13.14 2.70
C LEU A 275 23.62 -11.84 3.45
N SER A 276 24.87 -11.69 3.89
CA SER A 276 25.38 -10.47 4.55
C SER A 276 25.49 -9.25 3.61
N SER A 277 25.30 -9.44 2.31
CA SER A 277 25.18 -8.34 1.33
C SER A 277 23.79 -7.73 1.34
N TRP A 278 22.78 -8.46 1.79
CA TRP A 278 21.37 -8.07 1.71
C TRP A 278 20.88 -7.40 3.01
N THR A 279 21.57 -6.33 3.41
CA THR A 279 21.23 -5.52 4.59
C THR A 279 20.63 -4.16 4.17
N PRO A 280 19.80 -3.52 5.01
CA PRO A 280 19.18 -2.23 4.67
C PRO A 280 20.16 -1.14 4.20
N ASP A 281 21.35 -1.08 4.80
CA ASP A 281 22.43 -0.14 4.46
C ASP A 281 23.12 -0.46 3.12
N LYS A 282 22.79 -1.58 2.48
CA LYS A 282 23.34 -2.02 1.19
C LYS A 282 22.28 -2.12 0.09
N LEU A 283 21.05 -1.64 0.34
CA LEU A 283 19.96 -1.70 -0.64
C LEU A 283 20.33 -1.05 -1.98
N ILE A 284 20.94 0.15 -1.98
CA ILE A 284 21.35 0.82 -3.22
C ILE A 284 22.44 0.04 -3.98
N PRO A 285 23.55 -0.38 -3.34
CA PRO A 285 24.52 -1.26 -3.98
C PRO A 285 23.91 -2.53 -4.60
N CYS A 286 23.01 -3.22 -3.88
CA CYS A 286 22.33 -4.40 -4.40
C CYS A 286 21.45 -4.09 -5.61
N PHE A 287 20.71 -2.98 -5.57
CA PHE A 287 19.91 -2.51 -6.70
C PHE A 287 20.78 -2.23 -7.93
N MET A 288 21.90 -1.52 -7.76
CA MET A 288 22.81 -1.22 -8.87
C MET A 288 23.41 -2.49 -9.47
N GLN A 289 23.79 -3.48 -8.66
CA GLN A 289 24.27 -4.77 -9.19
C GLN A 289 23.21 -5.52 -10.01
N CYS A 290 21.94 -5.47 -9.58
CA CYS A 290 20.85 -6.06 -10.38
C CYS A 290 20.65 -5.29 -11.70
N PHE A 291 20.82 -3.97 -11.68
CA PHE A 291 20.73 -3.15 -12.88
C PHE A 291 21.91 -3.39 -13.83
N ASP A 292 23.12 -3.53 -13.31
CA ASP A 292 24.31 -3.91 -14.07
C ASP A 292 24.13 -5.28 -14.73
N ARG A 293 23.57 -6.26 -14.01
CA ARG A 293 23.24 -7.57 -14.56
C ARG A 293 22.19 -7.48 -15.68
N LEU A 294 21.19 -6.62 -15.56
CA LEU A 294 20.24 -6.37 -16.64
C LEU A 294 20.94 -5.82 -17.89
N ILE A 295 21.80 -4.81 -17.73
CA ILE A 295 22.56 -4.24 -18.84
C ILE A 295 23.45 -5.29 -19.48
N TYR A 296 24.17 -6.08 -18.68
CA TYR A 296 24.98 -7.20 -19.16
C TYR A 296 24.14 -8.17 -20.01
N CYS A 297 22.99 -8.61 -19.50
CA CYS A 297 22.09 -9.49 -20.25
C CYS A 297 21.65 -8.88 -21.60
N VAL A 298 21.36 -7.58 -21.64
CA VAL A 298 20.96 -6.89 -22.87
C VAL A 298 22.13 -6.74 -23.84
N VAL A 299 23.34 -6.41 -23.36
CA VAL A 299 24.57 -6.30 -24.18
C VAL A 299 24.83 -7.60 -24.94
N TYR A 300 24.76 -8.73 -24.23
CA TYR A 300 25.04 -10.04 -24.79
C TYR A 300 23.82 -10.72 -25.42
N SER A 301 22.64 -10.10 -25.37
CA SER A 301 21.37 -10.71 -25.81
C SER A 301 21.07 -12.05 -25.12
N VAL A 302 21.54 -12.22 -23.87
CA VAL A 302 21.41 -13.47 -23.11
C VAL A 302 20.84 -13.18 -21.72
N CYS A 303 19.67 -13.72 -21.44
CA CYS A 303 19.09 -13.79 -20.10
C CYS A 303 18.71 -15.25 -19.82
N ALA A 304 19.64 -15.97 -19.19
CA ALA A 304 19.46 -17.40 -18.88
C ALA A 304 18.36 -17.61 -17.85
N HIS A 305 17.40 -18.46 -18.16
CA HIS A 305 16.32 -18.82 -17.24
C HIS A 305 16.88 -19.50 -15.97
N TYR A 306 16.35 -19.13 -14.80
CA TYR A 306 16.94 -19.55 -13.52
C TYR A 306 16.95 -21.07 -13.30
N PHE A 307 15.90 -21.79 -13.72
CA PHE A 307 15.79 -23.25 -13.54
C PHE A 307 16.28 -24.07 -14.75
N ILE A 308 16.38 -23.47 -15.94
CA ILE A 308 16.75 -24.13 -17.20
C ILE A 308 17.69 -23.18 -17.94
N PRO A 309 18.98 -23.09 -17.56
CA PRO A 309 19.88 -22.06 -18.08
C PRO A 309 20.05 -22.06 -19.61
N GLU A 310 19.81 -23.20 -20.27
CA GLU A 310 19.80 -23.34 -21.72
C GLU A 310 18.66 -22.55 -22.39
N ASN A 311 17.60 -22.23 -21.66
CA ASN A 311 16.53 -21.37 -22.15
C ASN A 311 16.95 -19.89 -22.04
N ASN A 312 17.48 -19.35 -23.13
CA ASN A 312 17.69 -17.91 -23.26
C ASN A 312 16.35 -17.18 -23.47
N MET A 313 15.95 -16.38 -22.49
CA MET A 313 14.68 -15.66 -22.51
C MET A 313 14.68 -14.43 -23.42
N PHE A 314 15.86 -13.95 -23.85
CA PHE A 314 16.03 -12.80 -24.75
C PHE A 314 16.11 -13.17 -26.22
N GLU A 315 16.25 -14.47 -26.51
CA GLU A 315 16.34 -15.00 -27.87
C GLU A 315 15.14 -14.54 -28.73
N ASN A 316 15.44 -14.05 -29.93
CA ASN A 316 14.47 -13.50 -30.90
C ASN A 316 13.69 -12.27 -30.41
N LYS A 317 14.00 -11.71 -29.23
CA LYS A 317 13.35 -10.51 -28.68
C LYS A 317 14.29 -9.32 -28.61
N ILE A 318 15.51 -9.50 -28.08
CA ILE A 318 16.43 -8.41 -27.77
C ILE A 318 17.66 -8.50 -28.67
N GLU A 319 17.45 -8.18 -29.95
CA GLU A 319 18.46 -8.26 -31.01
C GLU A 319 18.39 -7.04 -31.94
N GLY A 320 19.41 -6.84 -32.77
CA GLY A 320 19.45 -5.79 -33.79
C GLY A 320 19.08 -4.38 -33.28
N ARG A 321 18.09 -3.75 -33.94
CA ARG A 321 17.62 -2.40 -33.62
C ARG A 321 16.96 -2.31 -32.24
N ALA A 322 16.19 -3.32 -31.84
CA ALA A 322 15.52 -3.36 -30.55
C ALA A 322 16.53 -3.32 -29.39
N ARG A 323 17.59 -4.13 -29.49
CA ARG A 323 18.70 -4.11 -28.52
C ARG A 323 19.37 -2.75 -28.43
N LYS A 324 19.64 -2.09 -29.58
CA LYS A 324 20.31 -0.78 -29.60
C LYS A 324 19.49 0.29 -28.87
N ILE A 325 18.19 0.39 -29.16
CA ILE A 325 17.27 1.33 -28.50
C ILE A 325 17.22 1.06 -26.99
N LEU A 326 17.10 -0.20 -26.59
CA LEU A 326 17.07 -0.56 -25.18
C LEU A 326 18.39 -0.21 -24.48
N LEU A 327 19.55 -0.50 -25.08
CA LEU A 327 20.86 -0.15 -24.51
C LEU A 327 21.03 1.36 -24.34
N GLU A 328 20.65 2.18 -25.33
CA GLU A 328 20.71 3.64 -25.23
C GLU A 328 19.90 4.14 -24.03
N LYS A 329 18.68 3.62 -23.84
CA LYS A 329 17.83 3.94 -22.69
C LYS A 329 18.47 3.48 -21.37
N LEU A 330 18.94 2.24 -21.28
CA LEU A 330 19.50 1.69 -20.05
C LEU A 330 20.81 2.39 -19.67
N TYR A 331 21.70 2.70 -20.62
CA TYR A 331 22.93 3.45 -20.33
C TYR A 331 22.66 4.88 -19.88
N THR A 332 21.66 5.54 -20.50
CA THR A 332 21.22 6.86 -20.05
C THR A 332 20.74 6.80 -18.60
N LEU A 333 19.87 5.85 -18.26
CA LEU A 333 19.39 5.67 -16.88
C LEU A 333 20.52 5.32 -15.91
N HIS A 334 21.42 4.42 -16.32
CA HIS A 334 22.58 4.01 -15.53
C HIS A 334 23.52 5.18 -15.21
N SER A 335 23.65 6.17 -16.11
CA SER A 335 24.45 7.38 -15.86
C SER A 335 23.97 8.22 -14.66
N TYR A 336 22.68 8.12 -14.30
CA TYR A 336 22.13 8.75 -13.10
C TYR A 336 22.35 7.92 -11.82
N GLY A 337 22.93 6.72 -11.94
CA GLY A 337 23.06 5.75 -10.87
C GLY A 337 21.71 5.37 -10.28
N TRP A 338 21.65 5.18 -8.96
CA TRP A 338 20.41 4.81 -8.27
C TRP A 338 19.30 5.86 -8.41
N ARG A 339 19.65 7.13 -8.68
CA ARG A 339 18.67 8.22 -8.80
C ARG A 339 17.72 8.04 -9.99
N CYS A 340 18.02 7.15 -10.93
CA CYS A 340 17.11 6.81 -12.01
C CYS A 340 15.74 6.33 -11.49
N VAL A 341 15.66 5.74 -10.29
CA VAL A 341 14.37 5.35 -9.68
C VAL A 341 13.52 6.55 -9.27
N LEU A 342 14.11 7.74 -9.07
CA LEU A 342 13.38 8.96 -8.71
C LEU A 342 12.57 9.53 -9.88
N PHE A 343 12.80 9.04 -11.10
CA PHE A 343 11.92 9.34 -12.24
C PHE A 343 10.56 8.66 -12.14
N SER A 344 10.40 7.66 -11.26
CA SER A 344 9.09 7.15 -10.86
C SER A 344 8.41 8.11 -9.88
N ASP A 345 7.15 8.41 -10.10
CA ASP A 345 6.33 9.20 -9.18
C ASP A 345 6.22 8.54 -7.79
N GLN A 346 6.22 7.19 -7.73
CA GLN A 346 6.18 6.40 -6.49
C GLN A 346 7.39 6.63 -5.58
N VAL A 347 8.55 6.97 -6.15
CA VAL A 347 9.81 7.16 -5.40
C VAL A 347 10.24 8.63 -5.37
N SER A 348 9.73 9.47 -6.28
CA SER A 348 10.10 10.89 -6.39
C SER A 348 9.98 11.68 -5.08
N THR A 349 9.01 11.35 -4.21
CA THR A 349 8.81 11.98 -2.90
C THR A 349 9.83 11.58 -1.84
N PHE A 350 10.71 10.61 -2.12
CA PHE A 350 11.77 10.18 -1.21
C PHE A 350 12.67 11.36 -0.78
N CYS A 351 13.09 12.21 -1.73
CA CYS A 351 13.95 13.36 -1.44
C CYS A 351 13.29 14.37 -0.50
N ALA A 352 11.98 14.62 -0.67
CA ALA A 352 11.21 15.46 0.25
C ALA A 352 11.11 14.79 1.63
N SER A 353 10.88 13.47 1.68
CA SER A 353 10.77 12.74 2.95
C SER A 353 12.05 12.83 3.80
N MET A 354 13.24 12.80 3.19
CA MET A 354 14.51 12.94 3.91
C MET A 354 14.67 14.29 4.64
N GLN A 355 14.05 15.37 4.14
CA GLN A 355 14.08 16.68 4.80
C GLN A 355 13.19 16.74 6.04
N TYR A 356 12.20 15.85 6.16
CA TYR A 356 11.32 15.74 7.32
C TYR A 356 11.85 14.79 8.41
N PHE A 357 12.84 13.94 8.11
CA PHE A 357 13.39 12.95 9.05
C PHE A 357 14.51 13.48 9.96
N SER A 358 14.99 14.71 9.75
CA SER A 358 15.99 15.37 10.61
C SER A 358 15.42 15.93 11.92
N ILE A 359 14.12 15.74 12.19
CA ILE A 359 13.55 15.95 13.52
C ILE A 359 13.61 14.61 14.25
N GLU A 360 14.62 14.44 15.12
CA GLU A 360 14.69 13.32 16.06
C GLU A 360 13.32 13.08 16.71
N ARG A 361 12.67 11.97 16.36
CA ARG A 361 11.50 11.48 17.08
C ARG A 361 11.98 11.11 18.48
N ASN A 362 11.65 11.96 19.44
CA ASN A 362 12.13 11.85 20.81
C ASN A 362 11.67 10.51 21.44
N PRO A 363 12.59 9.56 21.74
CA PRO A 363 12.26 8.19 22.17
C PRO A 363 11.46 8.11 23.48
N LEU A 364 11.49 9.19 24.27
CA LEU A 364 10.86 9.28 25.58
C LEU A 364 9.33 9.16 25.54
N TYR A 365 8.67 9.47 24.42
CA TYR A 365 7.20 9.47 24.36
C TYR A 365 6.58 8.13 23.94
N ILE A 366 7.32 7.24 23.25
CA ILE A 366 6.76 5.98 22.73
C ILE A 366 6.76 4.89 23.80
N ASN A 367 7.85 4.77 24.56
CA ASN A 367 8.01 3.72 25.57
C ASN A 367 7.05 3.86 26.77
N ASP A 368 6.74 5.08 27.20
CA ASP A 368 5.78 5.34 28.27
C ASP A 368 4.33 5.12 27.81
N VAL A 369 4.06 5.38 26.53
CA VAL A 369 2.73 5.15 25.92
C VAL A 369 2.48 3.65 25.78
N GLU A 370 3.43 2.87 25.26
CA GLU A 370 3.30 1.41 25.10
C GLU A 370 3.14 0.66 26.44
N LYS A 371 3.93 1.03 27.47
CA LYS A 371 3.84 0.45 28.82
C LYS A 371 2.50 0.75 29.50
N THR A 372 1.95 1.94 29.31
CA THR A 372 0.68 2.35 29.94
C THR A 372 -0.53 1.71 29.24
N THR A 373 -0.45 1.47 27.92
CA THR A 373 -1.51 0.80 27.15
C THR A 373 -1.69 -0.67 27.51
N SER A 374 -0.62 -1.42 27.74
CA SER A 374 -0.70 -2.87 28.00
C SER A 374 -1.37 -3.21 29.33
N SER A 375 -1.17 -2.40 30.37
CA SER A 375 -1.75 -2.64 31.70
C SER A 375 -3.21 -2.19 31.82
N THR A 376 -3.58 -1.10 31.15
CA THR A 376 -4.92 -0.48 31.30
C THR A 376 -5.97 -1.14 30.38
N LEU A 377 -5.56 -1.64 29.20
CA LEU A 377 -6.46 -2.33 28.26
C LEU A 377 -6.94 -3.69 28.77
N LEU A 378 -6.17 -4.37 29.63
CA LEU A 378 -6.54 -5.63 30.28
C LEU A 378 -7.54 -5.43 31.43
N GLN A 379 -7.50 -4.30 32.14
CA GLN A 379 -8.40 -4.02 33.27
C GLN A 379 -9.79 -3.50 32.86
N LEU A 380 -9.89 -2.79 31.73
CA LEU A 380 -11.14 -2.13 31.31
C LEU A 380 -12.01 -2.95 30.35
N ALA A 381 -11.56 -4.12 29.90
CA ALA A 381 -12.31 -5.00 28.98
C ALA A 381 -13.60 -5.60 29.61
N ASN A 382 -13.88 -5.34 30.89
CA ASN A 382 -14.99 -5.96 31.63
C ASN A 382 -16.24 -5.10 31.84
N ASN A 383 -16.31 -3.84 31.38
CA ASN A 383 -17.50 -3.02 31.64
C ASN A 383 -18.06 -2.28 30.41
N SER A 384 -19.31 -2.64 30.06
CA SER A 384 -20.31 -1.92 29.24
C SER A 384 -20.31 -2.06 27.69
N PHE A 385 -20.67 -3.25 27.23
CA PHE A 385 -21.00 -3.62 25.83
C PHE A 385 -22.21 -2.84 25.22
N ARG A 386 -23.09 -2.25 26.05
CA ARG A 386 -24.36 -1.62 25.62
C ARG A 386 -24.26 -0.16 25.11
N GLY A 387 -23.25 0.61 25.54
CA GLY A 387 -23.09 2.01 25.12
C GLY A 387 -22.54 2.16 23.70
N VAL A 388 -21.63 1.24 23.32
CA VAL A 388 -20.96 1.19 22.02
C VAL A 388 -21.97 1.03 20.87
N PHE A 389 -23.00 0.19 21.04
CA PHE A 389 -23.99 -0.07 20.00
C PHE A 389 -24.90 1.14 19.71
N LYS A 390 -25.19 1.96 20.72
CA LYS A 390 -26.13 3.10 20.61
C LYS A 390 -25.51 4.31 19.90
N ILE A 391 -24.21 4.56 20.12
CA ILE A 391 -23.45 5.66 19.50
C ILE A 391 -23.05 5.33 18.05
N LEU A 392 -22.72 4.06 17.76
CA LEU A 392 -22.42 3.62 16.39
C LEU A 392 -23.62 3.76 15.45
N HIS A 393 -24.85 3.71 15.98
CA HIS A 393 -26.08 3.88 15.22
C HIS A 393 -26.52 5.35 15.06
N SER A 394 -26.02 6.29 15.86
CA SER A 394 -26.50 7.68 15.83
C SER A 394 -25.77 8.59 14.84
N SER A 395 -24.53 8.27 14.42
CA SER A 395 -23.83 9.06 13.42
C SER A 395 -24.21 8.63 11.99
N SER A 396 -24.60 9.58 11.15
CA SER A 396 -24.91 9.36 9.72
C SER A 396 -23.71 8.75 8.96
N PHE A 397 -22.51 9.10 9.39
CA PHE A 397 -21.23 8.67 8.82
C PHE A 397 -20.91 7.18 9.06
N THR A 398 -21.07 6.66 10.28
CA THR A 398 -20.88 5.22 10.55
C THR A 398 -21.87 4.37 9.76
N ARG A 399 -23.12 4.83 9.61
CA ARG A 399 -24.16 4.14 8.85
C ARG A 399 -23.88 4.08 7.34
N GLN A 400 -23.23 5.12 6.80
CA GLN A 400 -22.77 5.16 5.41
C GLN A 400 -21.57 4.24 5.18
N ILE A 401 -20.56 4.27 6.05
CA ILE A 401 -19.38 3.40 5.92
C ILE A 401 -19.77 1.92 6.09
N GLN A 402 -20.70 1.58 7.00
CA GLN A 402 -21.18 0.20 7.18
C GLN A 402 -21.92 -0.36 5.96
N LYS A 403 -22.58 0.49 5.19
CA LYS A 403 -23.29 0.10 3.95
C LYS A 403 -22.36 0.02 2.75
N THR A 404 -21.32 0.85 2.69
CA THR A 404 -20.41 0.96 1.54
C THR A 404 -19.19 0.03 1.67
N VAL A 405 -18.78 -0.31 2.88
CA VAL A 405 -17.75 -1.30 3.16
C VAL A 405 -18.44 -2.58 3.59
N SER A 406 -18.57 -3.54 2.69
CA SER A 406 -18.96 -4.92 3.01
C SER A 406 -17.90 -5.56 3.92
N CYS A 407 -17.85 -5.16 5.18
CA CYS A 407 -16.83 -5.57 6.13
C CYS A 407 -17.33 -6.78 6.93
N GLU A 408 -17.25 -7.96 6.32
CA GLU A 408 -16.95 -9.16 7.10
C GLU A 408 -15.57 -8.91 7.76
N ASN A 409 -15.51 -8.89 9.09
CA ASN A 409 -14.32 -8.66 9.95
C ASN A 409 -14.00 -7.23 10.47
N LEU A 410 -14.99 -6.40 10.80
CA LEU A 410 -14.74 -5.33 11.79
C LEU A 410 -14.64 -5.94 13.20
N SER A 411 -13.43 -6.20 13.70
CA SER A 411 -13.27 -6.76 15.05
C SER A 411 -13.81 -5.80 16.13
N MET A 412 -14.58 -6.32 17.10
CA MET A 412 -15.15 -5.55 18.21
C MET A 412 -14.12 -4.73 19.00
N LYS A 413 -12.87 -5.19 19.03
CA LYS A 413 -11.72 -4.49 19.63
C LYS A 413 -11.48 -3.11 19.00
N TYR A 414 -11.76 -2.94 17.72
CA TYR A 414 -11.54 -1.69 17.00
C TYR A 414 -12.61 -0.64 17.30
N LEU A 415 -13.88 -1.05 17.25
CA LEU A 415 -15.00 -0.21 17.64
C LEU A 415 -14.84 0.28 19.09
N TYR A 416 -14.35 -0.60 19.96
CA TYR A 416 -14.02 -0.26 21.33
C TYR A 416 -12.85 0.73 21.43
N THR A 417 -11.77 0.55 20.66
CA THR A 417 -10.61 1.47 20.66
C THR A 417 -11.00 2.86 20.16
N TYR A 418 -11.79 2.94 19.09
CA TYR A 418 -12.34 4.20 18.57
C TYR A 418 -13.21 4.91 19.61
N TYR A 419 -14.14 4.16 20.22
CA TYR A 419 -14.98 4.66 21.30
C TYR A 419 -14.15 5.17 22.49
N MET A 420 -13.12 4.42 22.92
CA MET A 420 -12.25 4.83 24.03
C MET A 420 -11.42 6.07 23.69
N SER A 421 -11.00 6.25 22.45
CA SER A 421 -10.34 7.46 21.97
C SER A 421 -11.27 8.68 22.08
N MET A 422 -12.49 8.56 21.58
CA MET A 422 -13.52 9.62 21.65
C MET A 422 -13.89 9.96 23.09
N MET A 423 -14.12 8.96 23.94
CA MET A 423 -14.43 9.18 25.35
C MET A 423 -13.25 9.80 26.11
N SER A 424 -12.00 9.49 25.72
CA SER A 424 -10.81 10.16 26.27
C SER A 424 -10.77 11.63 25.85
N ALA A 425 -11.14 11.96 24.61
CA ALA A 425 -11.26 13.35 24.15
C ALA A 425 -12.29 14.13 24.99
N VAL A 426 -13.50 13.60 25.12
CA VAL A 426 -14.58 14.21 25.91
C VAL A 426 -14.16 14.39 27.37
N ARG A 427 -13.55 13.35 27.96
CA ARG A 427 -13.07 13.41 29.34
C ARG A 427 -11.97 14.45 29.54
N ALA A 428 -11.06 14.60 28.58
CA ALA A 428 -9.99 15.58 28.68
C ALA A 428 -10.51 17.03 28.69
N GLN A 429 -11.57 17.28 27.93
CA GLN A 429 -12.20 18.59 27.78
C GLN A 429 -12.85 19.11 29.07
N SER A 430 -13.28 18.21 29.97
CA SER A 430 -13.85 18.59 31.27
C SER A 430 -12.83 18.72 32.40
N ILE A 431 -11.54 18.47 32.17
CA ILE A 431 -10.51 18.53 33.22
C ILE A 431 -10.10 19.98 33.47
N GLN A 432 -10.22 20.43 34.71
CA GLN A 432 -9.81 21.78 35.11
C GLN A 432 -8.29 21.97 35.00
N LEU A 433 -7.88 22.97 34.21
CA LEU A 433 -6.48 23.32 33.95
C LEU A 433 -5.99 24.56 34.71
N ASN A 434 -6.80 25.09 35.64
CA ASN A 434 -6.52 26.36 36.30
C ASN A 434 -5.13 26.38 36.97
N ASN A 435 -4.29 27.31 36.51
CA ASN A 435 -2.93 27.57 36.97
C ASN A 435 -1.98 26.35 36.94
N ALA A 436 -1.86 25.69 35.78
CA ALA A 436 -0.97 24.55 35.52
C ALA A 436 0.53 24.73 35.88
N TYR A 437 0.96 25.96 36.20
CA TYR A 437 2.32 26.32 36.61
C TYR A 437 2.44 26.73 38.09
N SER A 438 1.38 26.61 38.89
CA SER A 438 1.51 26.86 40.33
C SER A 438 2.27 25.71 41.02
N LYS A 439 2.96 26.02 42.12
CA LYS A 439 3.65 25.02 42.97
C LYS A 439 2.69 24.00 43.64
N ASN A 440 1.41 24.02 43.30
CA ASN A 440 0.39 23.13 43.87
C ASN A 440 0.45 21.73 43.22
N LYS A 441 0.83 20.74 44.03
CA LYS A 441 0.90 19.31 43.68
C LYS A 441 -0.38 18.79 43.00
N TYR A 442 -1.56 19.26 43.41
CA TYR A 442 -2.84 18.85 42.85
C TYR A 442 -3.02 19.33 41.41
N GLN A 443 -2.63 20.56 41.10
CA GLN A 443 -2.79 21.15 39.75
C GLN A 443 -1.84 20.51 38.74
N TYR A 444 -0.61 20.19 39.16
CA TYR A 444 0.33 19.44 38.33
C TYR A 444 -0.15 17.99 38.05
N GLN A 445 -0.84 17.37 39.01
CA GLN A 445 -1.49 16.07 38.81
C GLN A 445 -2.63 16.15 37.80
N GLN A 446 -3.48 17.18 37.86
CA GLN A 446 -4.55 17.41 36.88
C GLN A 446 -3.99 17.66 35.47
N TYR A 447 -2.92 18.46 35.35
CA TYR A 447 -2.21 18.67 34.09
C TYR A 447 -1.68 17.37 33.49
N LYS A 448 -0.99 16.54 34.30
CA LYS A 448 -0.49 15.22 33.85
C LYS A 448 -1.63 14.28 33.49
N PHE A 449 -2.73 14.32 34.23
CA PHE A 449 -3.90 13.50 33.96
C PHE A 449 -4.58 13.90 32.65
N CYS A 450 -4.73 15.20 32.39
CA CYS A 450 -5.27 15.71 31.13
C CYS A 450 -4.36 15.35 29.95
N LEU A 451 -3.05 15.61 30.07
CA LEU A 451 -2.08 15.26 29.02
C LEU A 451 -2.07 13.75 28.71
N SER A 452 -2.04 12.89 29.74
CA SER A 452 -2.07 11.43 29.54
C SER A 452 -3.41 10.93 28.98
N THR A 453 -4.51 11.64 29.24
CA THR A 453 -5.82 11.34 28.65
C THR A 453 -5.86 11.77 27.19
N LEU A 454 -5.31 12.94 26.84
CA LEU A 454 -5.21 13.42 25.46
C LEU A 454 -4.29 12.55 24.59
N LEU A 455 -3.22 12.01 25.15
CA LEU A 455 -2.36 11.06 24.43
C LEU A 455 -3.11 9.79 24.01
N LYS A 456 -4.19 9.42 24.71
CA LYS A 456 -5.08 8.29 24.34
C LYS A 456 -6.05 8.65 23.20
N ASN A 457 -6.26 9.95 22.92
CA ASN A 457 -7.14 10.45 21.85
C ASN A 457 -6.47 10.39 20.45
N ILE A 458 -5.14 10.29 20.38
CA ILE A 458 -4.36 10.39 19.14
C ILE A 458 -4.53 9.14 18.22
N TYR A 459 -5.36 8.18 18.62
CA TYR A 459 -5.46 6.89 17.95
C TYR A 459 -6.54 6.80 16.88
N HIS A 460 -7.48 7.75 16.80
CA HIS A 460 -8.67 7.59 15.96
C HIS A 460 -8.55 8.11 14.53
N ASP A 461 -7.81 9.21 14.28
CA ASP A 461 -7.69 9.82 12.96
C ASP A 461 -6.28 10.41 12.71
N ALA A 462 -6.07 11.01 11.54
CA ALA A 462 -4.77 11.58 11.17
C ALA A 462 -4.42 12.88 11.92
N VAL A 463 -5.44 13.65 12.35
CA VAL A 463 -5.28 15.08 12.65
C VAL A 463 -6.04 15.54 13.90
N SER A 464 -7.34 15.27 14.04
CA SER A 464 -8.19 15.94 15.04
C SER A 464 -7.74 15.63 16.48
N GLY A 465 -7.29 14.41 16.77
CA GLY A 465 -6.73 14.04 18.08
C GLY A 465 -5.45 14.80 18.43
N TRP A 466 -4.60 15.07 17.43
CA TRP A 466 -3.40 15.89 17.58
C TRP A 466 -3.73 17.37 17.78
N LEU A 467 -4.73 17.88 17.07
CA LEU A 467 -5.21 19.26 17.25
C LEU A 467 -5.84 19.49 18.62
N MET A 468 -6.51 18.50 19.20
CA MET A 468 -6.99 18.56 20.58
C MET A 468 -5.82 18.71 21.57
N LEU A 469 -4.71 17.99 21.34
CA LEU A 469 -3.49 18.14 22.11
C LEU A 469 -2.81 19.51 21.87
N ALA A 470 -2.80 20.01 20.64
CA ALA A 470 -2.30 21.34 20.33
C ALA A 470 -3.12 22.43 21.05
N SER A 471 -4.44 22.27 21.12
CA SER A 471 -5.35 23.18 21.84
C SER A 471 -5.06 23.21 23.34
N PHE A 472 -4.77 22.06 23.94
CA PHE A 472 -4.27 21.98 25.31
C PHE A 472 -2.97 22.75 25.52
N PHE A 473 -2.01 22.64 24.60
CA PHE A 473 -0.77 23.42 24.68
C PHE A 473 -1.01 24.91 24.48
N TYR A 474 -1.94 25.29 23.61
CA TYR A 474 -2.38 26.68 23.46
C TYR A 474 -2.95 27.24 24.76
N LYS A 475 -3.93 26.55 25.37
CA LYS A 475 -4.57 26.96 26.63
C LYS A 475 -3.61 27.02 27.81
N THR A 476 -2.57 26.20 27.80
CA THR A 476 -1.50 26.23 28.81
C THR A 476 -0.34 27.16 28.44
N LYS A 477 -0.52 28.03 27.43
CA LYS A 477 0.47 29.04 26.96
C LYS A 477 1.79 28.45 26.47
N GLN A 478 1.80 27.20 26.05
CA GLN A 478 2.95 26.49 25.46
C GLN A 478 2.91 26.60 23.92
N TYR A 479 2.87 27.83 23.41
CA TYR A 479 2.63 28.11 21.98
C TYR A 479 3.64 27.43 21.06
N THR A 480 4.94 27.41 21.40
CA THR A 480 5.97 26.73 20.59
C THR A 480 5.74 25.21 20.46
N ARG A 481 5.17 24.57 21.49
CA ARG A 481 4.82 23.13 21.42
C ARG A 481 3.58 22.91 20.57
N ALA A 482 2.59 23.78 20.70
CA ALA A 482 1.40 23.76 19.86
C ALA A 482 1.78 23.91 18.37
N VAL A 483 2.59 24.92 18.02
CA VAL A 483 3.10 25.17 16.66
C VAL A 483 3.71 23.92 16.01
N ARG A 484 4.57 23.19 16.73
CA ARG A 484 5.20 21.97 16.20
C ARG A 484 4.18 20.89 15.82
N ILE A 485 3.15 20.70 16.65
CA ILE A 485 2.08 19.72 16.39
C ILE A 485 1.20 20.19 15.23
N ILE A 486 0.90 21.49 15.20
CA ILE A 486 0.04 22.08 14.17
C ILE A 486 0.69 21.98 12.79
N MET A 487 2.00 22.20 12.67
CA MET A 487 2.71 22.02 11.38
C MET A 487 2.58 20.59 10.83
N ASP A 488 2.65 19.58 11.70
CA ASP A 488 2.44 18.18 11.32
C ASP A 488 0.96 17.90 10.96
N CYS A 489 0.01 18.60 11.59
CA CYS A 489 -1.40 18.52 11.22
C CYS A 489 -1.68 19.15 9.84
N ILE A 490 -1.11 20.32 9.57
CA ILE A 490 -1.24 21.03 8.28
C ILE A 490 -0.71 20.16 7.14
N SER A 491 0.46 19.51 7.30
CA SER A 491 1.04 18.66 6.26
C SER A 491 0.19 17.43 5.92
N LYS A 492 -0.67 16.99 6.85
CA LYS A 492 -1.59 15.86 6.69
C LYS A 492 -2.95 16.27 6.11
N CYS A 493 -3.30 17.55 6.15
CA CYS A 493 -4.55 18.09 5.59
C CYS A 493 -4.44 18.26 4.07
N THR A 494 -4.37 17.15 3.33
CA THR A 494 -4.26 17.17 1.87
C THR A 494 -5.59 16.90 1.18
N SER A 495 -5.74 17.39 -0.05
CA SER A 495 -6.94 17.18 -0.87
C SER A 495 -7.23 15.71 -1.18
N GLU A 496 -6.27 14.80 -0.97
CA GLU A 496 -6.41 13.36 -1.17
C GLU A 496 -7.03 12.61 0.03
N LYS A 497 -7.14 13.24 1.21
CA LYS A 497 -7.74 12.63 2.40
C LYS A 497 -9.27 12.49 2.29
N LEU A 498 -9.84 11.67 3.15
CA LEU A 498 -11.28 11.59 3.39
C LEU A 498 -11.67 12.56 4.50
N TYR A 499 -12.53 13.52 4.14
CA TYR A 499 -13.14 14.47 5.05
C TYR A 499 -14.62 14.10 5.25
N PRO A 500 -15.26 14.51 6.36
CA PRO A 500 -16.64 14.12 6.68
C PRO A 500 -17.69 14.55 5.66
N TYR A 501 -17.35 15.52 4.81
CA TYR A 501 -18.27 16.22 3.90
C TYR A 501 -18.09 15.85 2.42
N ILE A 502 -17.30 14.83 2.09
CA ILE A 502 -17.05 14.46 0.69
C ILE A 502 -18.31 13.83 0.05
N LYS A 503 -18.60 14.20 -1.22
CA LYS A 503 -19.70 13.61 -1.99
C LYS A 503 -19.49 12.11 -2.22
N MET A 504 -20.58 11.32 -2.22
CA MET A 504 -20.49 9.87 -2.37
C MET A 504 -19.80 9.39 -3.66
N SER A 505 -19.88 10.14 -4.76
CA SER A 505 -19.16 9.86 -6.00
C SER A 505 -17.63 9.92 -5.81
N ASP A 506 -17.17 10.91 -5.04
CA ASP A 506 -15.75 11.14 -4.76
C ASP A 506 -15.23 10.17 -3.70
N ILE A 507 -16.10 9.76 -2.77
CA ILE A 507 -15.83 8.66 -1.82
C ILE A 507 -15.57 7.37 -2.57
N HIS A 508 -16.34 7.01 -3.60
CA HIS A 508 -16.07 5.80 -4.38
C HIS A 508 -14.75 5.88 -5.17
N HIS A 509 -14.47 7.01 -5.81
CA HIS A 509 -13.21 7.21 -6.53
C HIS A 509 -11.98 7.17 -5.60
N ARG A 510 -12.09 7.78 -4.41
CA ARG A 510 -11.02 7.77 -3.39
C ARG A 510 -10.96 6.43 -2.67
N LEU A 511 -12.07 5.78 -2.35
CA LEU A 511 -12.12 4.42 -1.80
C LEU A 511 -11.58 3.38 -2.77
N PHE A 512 -11.71 3.57 -4.08
CA PHE A 512 -11.06 2.73 -5.09
C PHE A 512 -9.53 2.88 -5.04
N LYS A 513 -9.03 4.12 -4.84
CA LYS A 513 -7.62 4.43 -4.54
C LYS A 513 -7.17 3.94 -3.14
N LEU A 514 -8.10 3.60 -2.24
CA LEU A 514 -7.84 3.09 -0.87
C LEU A 514 -8.06 1.58 -0.73
N LYS A 515 -8.76 0.93 -1.67
CA LYS A 515 -8.81 -0.53 -1.82
C LYS A 515 -7.41 -1.11 -2.11
N SER A 516 -6.46 -0.29 -2.56
CA SER A 516 -5.04 -0.65 -2.66
C SER A 516 -4.27 -0.61 -1.32
N LEU A 517 -4.92 -0.26 -0.19
CA LEU A 517 -4.32 -0.26 1.16
C LEU A 517 -4.79 -1.43 2.04
N GLN A 518 -5.38 -2.48 1.44
CA GLN A 518 -6.07 -3.61 2.11
C GLN A 518 -5.28 -4.39 3.19
N LYS A 519 -4.00 -4.11 3.40
CA LYS A 519 -3.10 -4.84 4.33
C LYS A 519 -2.68 -4.05 5.56
N LYS A 520 -3.18 -2.83 5.72
CA LYS A 520 -2.99 -2.04 6.94
C LYS A 520 -4.21 -2.24 7.85
N SER A 521 -3.99 -2.31 9.17
CA SER A 521 -5.11 -2.39 10.11
C SER A 521 -6.06 -1.21 9.88
N ILE A 522 -7.36 -1.41 10.12
CA ILE A 522 -8.35 -0.34 9.91
C ILE A 522 -7.98 0.94 10.67
N VAL A 523 -7.30 0.81 11.81
CA VAL A 523 -6.72 1.92 12.59
C VAL A 523 -5.65 2.68 11.81
N HIS A 524 -4.73 1.98 11.15
CA HIS A 524 -3.69 2.62 10.35
C HIS A 524 -4.28 3.24 9.07
N LEU A 525 -5.29 2.61 8.47
CA LEU A 525 -6.06 3.20 7.38
C LEU A 525 -6.73 4.50 7.83
N TRP A 526 -7.41 4.51 8.98
CA TRP A 526 -8.06 5.72 9.49
C TRP A 526 -7.05 6.83 9.80
N LYS A 527 -5.94 6.51 10.47
CA LYS A 527 -4.83 7.45 10.70
C LYS A 527 -4.16 7.98 9.45
N TYR A 528 -4.25 7.25 8.35
CA TYR A 528 -3.61 7.65 7.10
C TYR A 528 -4.58 8.37 6.18
N VAL A 529 -5.88 8.11 6.28
CA VAL A 529 -6.85 8.47 5.24
C VAL A 529 -7.87 9.46 5.78
N LEU A 530 -8.28 9.32 7.03
CA LEU A 530 -9.34 10.10 7.63
C LEU A 530 -8.77 11.36 8.30
N VAL A 531 -9.36 12.50 7.98
CA VAL A 531 -9.24 13.74 8.74
C VAL A 531 -10.63 14.03 9.26
N ASP A 532 -10.88 13.75 10.54
CA ASP A 532 -12.16 14.11 11.18
C ASP A 532 -12.14 15.59 11.58
N ASP A 533 -13.28 16.14 11.93
CA ASP A 533 -13.37 17.49 12.46
C ASP A 533 -12.92 17.52 13.92
N ILE A 534 -12.40 18.66 14.34
CA ILE A 534 -12.25 18.91 15.76
C ILE A 534 -13.63 19.18 16.37
N ARG A 535 -13.90 18.57 17.52
CA ARG A 535 -15.18 18.70 18.25
C ARG A 535 -14.92 19.13 19.67
N PHE A 536 -15.51 20.25 20.04
CA PHE A 536 -15.48 20.78 21.39
C PHE A 536 -16.86 20.66 22.04
N GLU A 537 -16.90 20.04 23.22
CA GLU A 537 -18.11 20.02 24.05
C GLU A 537 -18.43 21.44 24.56
N VAL A 538 -19.71 21.73 24.78
CA VAL A 538 -20.21 23.07 25.16
C VAL A 538 -19.45 23.68 26.36
N ASN A 539 -19.01 22.85 27.30
CA ASN A 539 -18.28 23.30 28.51
C ASN A 539 -16.79 22.94 28.46
N SER A 540 -16.21 22.79 27.27
CA SER A 540 -14.84 22.36 27.10
C SER A 540 -13.84 23.43 27.51
N LEU A 541 -12.93 23.08 28.40
CA LEU A 541 -11.85 23.95 28.86
C LEU A 541 -10.66 23.99 27.88
N LEU A 542 -10.74 23.23 26.78
CA LEU A 542 -9.73 23.20 25.72
C LEU A 542 -10.04 24.18 24.57
N ILE A 543 -11.20 24.84 24.59
CA ILE A 543 -11.59 25.83 23.58
C ILE A 543 -10.71 27.08 23.74
N PRO A 544 -10.02 27.54 22.68
CA PRO A 544 -9.37 28.85 22.66
C PRO A 544 -10.33 29.96 23.11
N ASP A 545 -9.87 30.90 23.93
CA ASP A 545 -10.77 31.93 24.50
C ASP A 545 -11.42 32.80 23.41
N GLU A 546 -10.72 32.94 22.27
CA GLU A 546 -11.17 33.65 21.08
C GLU A 546 -12.40 33.00 20.42
N LEU A 547 -12.68 31.73 20.70
CA LEU A 547 -13.80 30.97 20.13
C LEU A 547 -14.97 30.76 21.10
N LEU A 548 -14.94 31.34 22.31
CA LEU A 548 -16.00 31.12 23.31
C LEU A 548 -17.39 31.59 22.85
N LEU A 549 -17.46 32.63 22.01
CA LEU A 549 -18.71 33.10 21.42
C LEU A 549 -19.25 32.18 20.31
N GLU A 550 -18.41 31.29 19.78
CA GLU A 550 -18.77 30.31 18.76
C GLU A 550 -19.40 29.05 19.36
N VAL A 551 -19.42 28.95 20.69
CA VAL A 551 -20.01 27.84 21.42
C VAL A 551 -21.46 28.19 21.77
N ASP A 552 -22.41 27.41 21.27
CA ASP A 552 -23.83 27.55 21.59
C ASP A 552 -24.36 26.33 22.37
N TYR A 553 -25.66 26.05 22.33
CA TYR A 553 -26.29 24.87 22.94
C TYR A 553 -25.78 23.52 22.39
N ASN A 554 -25.07 23.53 21.25
CA ASN A 554 -24.53 22.34 20.59
C ASN A 554 -22.98 22.31 20.62
N PRO A 555 -22.35 21.12 20.62
CA PRO A 555 -20.90 21.00 20.51
C PRO A 555 -20.34 21.71 19.27
N LEU A 556 -19.28 22.50 19.45
CA LEU A 556 -18.62 23.24 18.38
C LEU A 556 -17.80 22.27 17.50
N ARG A 557 -18.16 22.18 16.22
CA ARG A 557 -17.52 21.31 15.23
C ARG A 557 -16.82 22.18 14.18
N ILE A 558 -15.53 21.96 13.98
CA ILE A 558 -14.72 22.77 13.06
C ILE A 558 -13.90 21.86 12.14
N PRO A 559 -13.86 22.12 10.82
CA PRO A 559 -12.94 21.42 9.92
C PRO A 559 -11.49 21.48 10.40
N SER A 560 -10.84 20.33 10.55
CA SER A 560 -9.48 20.24 11.11
C SER A 560 -8.44 21.03 10.33
N SER A 561 -8.58 21.14 9.01
CA SER A 561 -7.76 21.98 8.14
C SER A 561 -7.86 23.46 8.51
N VAL A 562 -9.09 23.96 8.66
CA VAL A 562 -9.39 25.34 9.05
C VAL A 562 -8.88 25.61 10.47
N TYR A 563 -9.18 24.72 11.41
CA TYR A 563 -8.75 24.87 12.81
C TYR A 563 -7.22 24.81 12.94
N SER A 564 -6.54 23.98 12.13
CA SER A 564 -5.07 23.94 12.10
C SER A 564 -4.50 25.31 11.73
N CYS A 565 -4.98 25.93 10.65
CA CYS A 565 -4.51 27.25 10.21
C CYS A 565 -4.86 28.34 11.23
N PHE A 566 -6.07 28.31 11.79
CA PHE A 566 -6.51 29.26 12.81
C PHE A 566 -5.70 29.17 14.10
N LEU A 567 -5.48 27.96 14.63
CA LEU A 567 -4.69 27.78 15.85
C LEU A 567 -3.21 28.10 15.62
N PHE A 568 -2.69 27.86 14.41
CA PHE A 568 -1.35 28.28 14.00
C PHE A 568 -1.22 29.80 14.06
N PHE A 569 -2.19 30.52 13.48
CA PHE A 569 -2.30 31.97 13.56
C PHE A 569 -2.33 32.47 15.01
N LEU A 570 -3.21 31.92 15.87
CA LEU A 570 -3.30 32.33 17.28
C LEU A 570 -2.00 32.11 18.05
N CYS A 571 -1.30 30.99 17.80
CA CYS A 571 -0.01 30.72 18.43
C CYS A 571 1.04 31.77 18.02
N HIS A 572 1.13 32.10 16.73
CA HIS A 572 2.07 33.10 16.24
C HIS A 572 1.72 34.51 16.69
N TYR A 573 0.42 34.83 16.84
CA TYR A 573 -0.05 36.10 17.39
C TYR A 573 0.42 36.27 18.84
N ASN A 574 0.22 35.26 19.69
CA ASN A 574 0.70 35.27 21.06
C ASN A 574 2.24 35.21 21.19
N LEU A 575 2.94 34.72 20.17
CA LEU A 575 4.41 34.75 20.07
C LEU A 575 4.97 36.06 19.51
N ASN A 576 4.11 37.02 19.13
CA ASN A 576 4.48 38.28 18.47
C ASN A 576 5.24 38.10 17.13
N ASP A 577 4.95 37.03 16.38
CA ASP A 577 5.54 36.79 15.06
C ASP A 577 4.63 37.34 13.95
N ALA A 578 4.77 38.64 13.68
CA ALA A 578 3.92 39.35 12.73
C ALA A 578 4.02 38.82 11.28
N ARG A 579 5.15 38.23 10.89
CA ARG A 579 5.32 37.64 9.57
C ARG A 579 4.48 36.38 9.45
N GLN A 580 4.67 35.44 10.39
CA GLN A 580 3.92 34.19 10.36
C GLN A 580 2.43 34.39 10.58
N CYS A 581 2.02 35.40 11.36
CA CYS A 581 0.60 35.76 11.47
C CYS A 581 -0.02 36.10 10.12
N ARG A 582 0.64 36.95 9.32
CA ARG A 582 0.15 37.34 7.99
C ARG A 582 0.10 36.16 7.03
N ASP A 583 1.16 35.35 6.99
CA ASP A 583 1.23 34.18 6.11
C ASP A 583 0.13 33.17 6.49
N SER A 584 -0.10 32.94 7.79
CA SER A 584 -1.14 32.05 8.30
C SER A 584 -2.55 32.54 7.99
N LEU A 585 -2.78 33.85 8.06
CA LEU A 585 -4.07 34.48 7.76
C LEU A 585 -4.42 34.35 6.27
N GLN A 586 -3.43 34.54 5.38
CA GLN A 586 -3.61 34.31 3.94
C GLN A 586 -3.95 32.85 3.63
N VAL A 587 -3.27 31.90 4.29
CA VAL A 587 -3.58 30.48 4.14
C VAL A 587 -4.99 30.16 4.68
N LEU A 588 -5.39 30.75 5.81
CA LEU A 588 -6.74 30.58 6.36
C LEU A 588 -7.82 31.08 5.40
N GLN A 589 -7.61 32.22 4.73
CA GLN A 589 -8.49 32.73 3.67
C GLN A 589 -8.63 31.71 2.53
N LEU A 590 -7.52 31.21 2.00
CA LEU A 590 -7.50 30.22 0.91
C LEU A 590 -8.21 28.90 1.29
N VAL A 591 -8.00 28.41 2.52
CA VAL A 591 -8.63 27.16 2.99
C VAL A 591 -10.14 27.35 3.20
N THR A 592 -10.59 28.54 3.58
CA THR A 592 -12.02 28.86 3.76
C THR A 592 -12.79 28.84 2.44
N GLU A 593 -12.13 29.19 1.33
CA GLU A 593 -12.72 29.17 -0.02
C GLU A 593 -12.66 27.81 -0.72
N TYR A 594 -12.09 26.79 -0.06
CA TYR A 594 -11.78 25.53 -0.71
C TYR A 594 -13.01 24.66 -1.01
N ASN A 595 -13.03 24.04 -2.18
CA ASN A 595 -14.23 23.40 -2.76
C ASN A 595 -14.86 22.26 -1.93
N TYR A 596 -14.12 21.54 -1.08
CA TYR A 596 -14.71 20.44 -0.28
C TYR A 596 -15.65 20.95 0.82
N LEU A 597 -15.48 22.20 1.29
CA LEU A 597 -16.38 22.81 2.27
C LEU A 597 -17.74 23.16 1.66
N ASN A 598 -17.85 23.29 0.34
CA ASN A 598 -19.12 23.59 -0.34
C ASN A 598 -20.17 22.48 -0.21
N ALA A 599 -19.77 21.30 0.25
CA ALA A 599 -20.66 20.17 0.45
C ALA A 599 -21.38 20.19 1.81
N ASP A 600 -20.93 21.03 2.77
CA ASP A 600 -21.57 21.22 4.07
C ASP A 600 -21.55 22.71 4.45
N MET A 601 -22.75 23.30 4.47
CA MET A 601 -22.92 24.73 4.65
C MET A 601 -22.55 25.19 6.07
N ASP A 602 -22.74 24.34 7.10
CA ASP A 602 -22.40 24.65 8.48
C ASP A 602 -20.88 24.59 8.69
N ALA A 603 -20.20 23.63 8.06
CA ALA A 603 -18.74 23.55 8.05
C ALA A 603 -18.11 24.78 7.37
N LYS A 604 -18.73 25.27 6.29
CA LYS A 604 -18.30 26.48 5.58
C LYS A 604 -18.58 27.75 6.40
N ALA A 605 -19.72 27.81 7.10
CA ALA A 605 -20.03 28.90 8.03
C ALA A 605 -19.03 28.97 9.19
N ALA A 606 -18.70 27.82 9.81
CA ALA A 606 -17.68 27.74 10.86
C ALA A 606 -16.30 28.23 10.37
N ALA A 607 -15.93 27.94 9.11
CA ALA A 607 -14.70 28.42 8.53
C ALA A 607 -14.66 29.95 8.38
N TYR A 608 -15.75 30.55 7.91
CA TYR A 608 -15.88 32.00 7.84
C TYR A 608 -15.92 32.67 9.23
N ASN A 609 -16.49 32.02 10.26
CA ASN A 609 -16.42 32.53 11.64
C ASN A 609 -14.99 32.60 12.15
N LEU A 610 -14.21 31.52 11.98
CA LEU A 610 -12.80 31.49 12.38
C LEU A 610 -11.96 32.51 11.62
N LEU A 611 -12.22 32.68 10.31
CA LEU A 611 -11.59 33.70 9.50
C LEU A 611 -11.93 35.10 10.02
N GLY A 612 -13.20 35.37 10.31
CA GLY A 612 -13.65 36.63 10.90
C GLY A 612 -12.99 36.92 12.24
N VAL A 613 -12.88 35.93 13.13
CA VAL A 613 -12.20 36.08 14.44
C VAL A 613 -10.71 36.39 14.25
N ALA A 614 -10.04 35.74 13.32
CA ALA A 614 -8.63 36.01 13.04
C ALA A 614 -8.42 37.43 12.48
N LEU A 615 -9.26 37.86 11.53
CA LEU A 615 -9.26 39.20 10.97
C LEU A 615 -9.54 40.28 12.04
N GLN A 616 -10.53 40.04 12.90
CA GLN A 616 -10.85 40.94 14.00
C GLN A 616 -9.69 41.05 14.99
N THR A 617 -8.98 39.95 15.25
CA THR A 617 -7.82 39.92 16.17
C THR A 617 -6.65 40.77 15.67
N VAL A 618 -6.46 40.90 14.35
CA VAL A 618 -5.45 41.78 13.74
C VAL A 618 -5.95 43.20 13.45
N GLY A 619 -7.22 43.51 13.77
CA GLY A 619 -7.81 44.84 13.57
C GLY A 619 -8.40 45.11 12.17
N GLU A 620 -8.58 44.07 11.34
CA GLU A 620 -9.22 44.20 10.02
C GLU A 620 -10.75 44.11 10.12
N THR A 621 -11.35 45.10 10.78
CA THR A 621 -12.77 45.07 11.19
C THR A 621 -13.76 44.95 10.03
N GLU A 622 -13.54 45.66 8.91
CA GLU A 622 -14.45 45.58 7.76
C GLU A 622 -14.38 44.23 7.03
N THR A 623 -13.17 43.67 6.87
CA THR A 623 -12.99 42.34 6.28
C THR A 623 -13.56 41.27 7.20
N ALA A 624 -13.41 41.41 8.52
CA ALA A 624 -14.03 40.53 9.51
C ALA A 624 -15.56 40.57 9.42
N ARG A 625 -16.16 41.77 9.29
CA ARG A 625 -17.60 41.95 9.07
C ARG A 625 -18.07 41.22 7.82
N GLN A 626 -17.33 41.30 6.71
CA GLN A 626 -17.66 40.57 5.48
C GLN A 626 -17.63 39.05 5.68
N ALA A 627 -16.62 38.52 6.39
CA ALA A 627 -16.53 37.09 6.70
C ALA A 627 -17.73 36.64 7.56
N TYR A 628 -18.11 37.40 8.59
CA TYR A 628 -19.28 37.09 9.41
C TYR A 628 -20.60 37.16 8.62
N LEU A 629 -20.76 38.15 7.73
CA LEU A 629 -21.93 38.22 6.85
C LEU A 629 -22.02 37.03 5.89
N LEU A 630 -20.88 36.56 5.37
CA LEU A 630 -20.82 35.35 4.54
C LEU A 630 -21.19 34.10 5.34
N SER A 631 -20.69 33.98 6.57
CA SER A 631 -21.10 32.89 7.48
C SER A 631 -22.60 32.90 7.76
N ALA A 632 -23.16 34.06 8.13
CA ALA A 632 -24.58 34.21 8.46
C ALA A 632 -25.51 33.82 7.30
N LYS A 633 -25.08 34.07 6.05
CA LYS A 633 -25.83 33.69 4.83
C LYS A 633 -25.82 32.18 4.54
N LEU A 634 -24.86 31.43 5.07
CA LEU A 634 -24.68 30.02 4.78
C LEU A 634 -25.41 29.10 5.77
N HIS A 635 -25.76 29.59 6.95
CA HIS A 635 -26.36 28.77 8.02
C HIS A 635 -27.85 28.47 7.76
N ILE A 636 -28.31 27.26 8.09
CA ILE A 636 -29.69 26.80 7.86
C ILE A 636 -30.71 27.56 8.74
N ASP A 637 -30.30 27.92 9.96
CA ASP A 637 -31.02 28.85 10.85
C ASP A 637 -30.12 30.07 11.14
N PRO A 638 -30.44 31.27 10.60
CA PRO A 638 -29.66 32.48 10.83
C PRO A 638 -29.67 32.95 12.28
N THR A 639 -30.68 32.57 13.09
CA THR A 639 -30.82 33.05 14.47
C THR A 639 -29.92 32.30 15.47
N ASP A 640 -29.39 31.15 15.08
CA ASP A 640 -28.50 30.28 15.87
C ASP A 640 -27.04 30.32 15.39
N ASN A 641 -26.69 31.21 14.44
CA ASN A 641 -25.30 31.36 13.97
C ASN A 641 -24.52 32.34 14.86
N PRO A 642 -23.40 31.91 15.49
CA PRO A 642 -22.50 32.79 16.24
C PRO A 642 -22.01 34.05 15.50
N ALA A 643 -21.94 34.01 14.16
CA ALA A 643 -21.60 35.15 13.32
C ALA A 643 -22.51 36.35 13.57
N VAL A 644 -23.79 36.12 13.87
CA VAL A 644 -24.76 37.17 14.15
C VAL A 644 -24.43 37.86 15.48
N LYS A 645 -24.06 37.09 16.51
CA LYS A 645 -23.57 37.64 17.80
C LYS A 645 -22.31 38.49 17.58
N ARG A 646 -21.40 38.06 16.70
CA ARG A 646 -20.19 38.84 16.34
C ARG A 646 -20.51 40.13 15.59
N LEU A 647 -21.45 40.10 14.64
CA LEU A 647 -21.90 41.29 13.92
C LEU A 647 -22.50 42.34 14.87
N PHE A 648 -23.32 41.91 15.83
CA PHE A 648 -23.85 42.80 16.88
C PHE A 648 -22.78 43.41 17.80
N LEU A 649 -21.61 42.79 17.94
CA LEU A 649 -20.50 43.31 18.75
C LEU A 649 -19.53 44.21 17.94
N LEU A 650 -19.62 44.17 16.60
CA LEU A 650 -18.84 45.01 15.70
C LEU A 650 -19.53 46.34 15.39
N ASP A 651 -20.85 46.37 15.51
CA ASP A 651 -21.69 47.57 15.44
C ASP A 651 -21.81 48.22 16.83
#